data_AF-A0AAD9ZW91-F1
#
_entry.id   AF-A0AAD9ZW91-F1
#
_cell.length_a   1.000
_cell.length_b   1.000
_cell.length_c   1.000
_cell.angle_alpha   90.00
_cell.angle_beta   90.00
_cell.angle_gamma   90.00
#
_symmetry.space_group_name_H-M   'P 1'
#
loop_
_entity.id
_entity.type
_entity.pdbx_description
1 polymer ?
#
loop_
_entity_poly.entity_id
_entity_poly.type
_entity_poly.pdbx_seq_one_letter_code
_entity_poly.pdbx_strand_id
1 'polypeptide(L)'
;MEMGGNLAESVKVPKATWMSDGSHWPGTWGSAEADHSRGDHAGIIQAMLAPPNAEPVFGEEADGQNLIDTTEVDIRLPMLVYVSREKRPGYDHNKKAGAMNALVRTSAIMSNGPFILNLDCDHYIYNSCAMREGMCFMLDRGGDRICYVQFPQRFEGIDPNDRYANHNTVFFDVTMRALDGLQGPMYVGTGCIFRRTALYGFSPPRTTEHHGWFGRKKIKLFLRKRKVTKKEEDEIVLPIIGDHSDDDADIESLLLPRRFGNSTSLAASIPVAEYQGRLLQDLQGKGNQGRPAGSLAVPREPLDAATVAEAISVISCFYEDKTEWGKRVGWIYGSVTEDVVTGYRMHNRGWRSVYCVTKRDAFRGTAPINLTDRLHQVLRWATGSVEIFFSRNNALFASRRMKLLQRVAYFNVGMYPFTSMFLIVYCILPAMSLFSGQFIVQSLSVTFLIFLLAITITLCMLALLEIKWSGITLHDWWRNEQFWVIGGTSAHPAAVLQGLLKVIAGVDISFTLTSKSATPEDGDDEFAELYEVKWSFLMVPPITIMMVNTIAIAVGVARTMYSTFPQWSKLVGGVFFSLWVLWHLYPFAKGLMGRRGKVPTIVFVWSGLLSSIISLLWVYINPPSGTQDYMKFQFP
;
A
#
# COMPACT_ATOMS: atom_id res chain seq x y z
N MET A 1 -5.76 45.48 49.78
CA MET A 1 -4.31 45.24 49.60
C MET A 1 -4.08 43.80 50.01
N GLU A 2 -4.20 42.87 49.05
CA GLU A 2 -3.07 42.31 48.26
C GLU A 2 -2.19 41.42 49.14
N MET A 3 -1.92 40.13 48.85
CA MET A 3 -2.08 39.32 47.64
C MET A 3 -2.34 37.85 48.03
N GLY A 4 -3.30 37.22 47.35
CA GLY A 4 -3.50 35.78 47.37
C GLY A 4 -2.42 35.08 46.55
N GLY A 5 -1.63 34.23 47.22
CA GLY A 5 -0.79 33.26 46.53
C GLY A 5 -1.66 32.11 46.02
N ASN A 6 -1.66 31.90 44.71
CA ASN A 6 -2.30 30.77 44.04
C ASN A 6 -1.74 29.43 44.56
N LEU A 7 -2.44 28.77 45.47
CA LEU A 7 -2.22 27.37 45.83
C LEU A 7 -2.97 26.45 44.86
N ALA A 8 -2.54 26.43 43.59
CA ALA A 8 -2.93 25.40 42.61
C ALA A 8 -1.99 25.40 41.39
N GLU A 9 -0.67 25.47 41.58
CA GLU A 9 0.21 24.93 40.54
C GLU A 9 0.11 23.40 40.62
N SER A 10 -0.62 22.82 39.67
CA SER A 10 -0.60 21.37 39.45
C SER A 10 0.86 20.94 39.30
N VAL A 11 1.36 20.13 40.22
CA VAL A 11 2.68 19.51 40.10
C VAL A 11 2.71 18.81 38.74
N LYS A 12 3.50 19.33 37.80
CA LYS A 12 3.73 18.69 36.50
C LYS A 12 4.58 17.45 36.75
N VAL A 13 3.92 16.35 37.12
CA VAL A 13 4.58 15.03 37.17
C VAL A 13 4.93 14.68 35.72
N PRO A 14 6.21 14.52 35.37
CA PRO A 14 6.60 14.07 34.05
C PRO A 14 5.96 12.70 33.79
N LYS A 15 5.26 12.53 32.67
CA LYS A 15 4.72 11.23 32.27
C LYS A 15 5.90 10.33 31.88
N ALA A 16 6.43 9.58 32.85
CA ALA A 16 7.42 8.52 32.62
C ALA A 16 6.72 7.22 32.20
N THR A 17 7.25 6.52 31.20
CA THR A 17 6.86 5.13 30.94
C THR A 17 7.68 4.26 31.87
N TRP A 18 7.00 3.66 32.84
CA TRP A 18 7.60 2.75 33.79
C TRP A 18 7.59 1.34 33.21
N MET A 19 8.71 0.67 33.36
CA MET A 19 8.86 -0.74 33.07
C MET A 19 8.34 -1.56 34.27
N SER A 20 8.00 -2.82 34.04
CA SER A 20 7.49 -3.72 35.09
C SER A 20 8.51 -3.99 36.20
N ASP A 21 9.80 -3.84 35.92
CA ASP A 21 10.90 -3.93 36.88
C ASP A 21 11.10 -2.64 37.70
N GLY A 22 10.26 -1.63 37.51
CA GLY A 22 10.34 -0.35 38.19
C GLY A 22 11.39 0.61 37.61
N SER A 23 12.07 0.24 36.51
CA SER A 23 12.97 1.14 35.80
C SER A 23 12.20 2.11 34.89
N HIS A 24 12.84 3.24 34.55
CA HIS A 24 12.31 4.14 33.53
C HIS A 24 12.65 3.62 32.14
N TRP A 25 11.67 3.63 31.25
CA TRP A 25 11.90 3.36 29.83
C TRP A 25 12.85 4.42 29.24
N PRO A 26 14.01 4.02 28.68
CA PRO A 26 15.00 4.97 28.16
C PRO A 26 14.44 5.88 27.06
N GLY A 27 13.45 5.45 26.29
CA GLY A 27 12.81 6.30 25.28
C GLY A 27 11.70 7.22 25.81
N THR A 28 11.58 7.42 27.13
CA THR A 28 10.62 8.37 27.68
C THR A 28 11.20 9.78 27.71
N TRP A 29 10.55 10.71 27.01
CA TRP A 29 10.91 12.13 26.96
C TRP A 29 10.13 12.92 28.01
N GLY A 30 10.51 12.80 29.28
CA GLY A 30 9.88 13.57 30.38
C GLY A 30 10.13 15.08 30.26
N SER A 31 11.34 15.45 29.84
CA SER A 31 11.78 16.78 29.40
C SER A 31 12.70 16.57 28.19
N ALA A 32 12.61 17.44 27.18
CA ALA A 32 13.53 17.37 26.05
C ALA A 32 14.90 17.91 26.49
N GLU A 33 15.89 17.03 26.54
CA GLU A 33 17.28 17.38 26.81
C GLU A 33 18.11 17.25 25.53
N ALA A 34 19.30 17.84 25.50
CA ALA A 34 20.22 17.68 24.38
C ALA A 34 20.51 16.18 24.17
N ASP A 35 20.46 15.70 22.92
CA ASP A 35 20.62 14.28 22.55
C ASP A 35 19.53 13.33 23.10
N HIS A 36 18.44 13.87 23.68
CA HIS A 36 17.36 13.09 24.28
C HIS A 36 15.97 13.70 24.04
N SER A 37 15.47 13.58 22.80
CA SER A 37 14.14 14.02 22.38
C SER A 37 13.56 13.18 21.21
N ARG A 38 12.28 13.35 20.87
CA ARG A 38 11.56 12.58 19.82
C ARG A 38 12.26 12.53 18.45
N GLY A 39 13.09 13.52 18.12
CA GLY A 39 13.83 13.64 16.85
C GLY A 39 15.36 13.59 17.01
N ASP A 40 15.85 13.46 18.24
CA ASP A 40 17.27 13.47 18.56
C ASP A 40 17.52 12.51 19.74
N HIS A 41 17.85 11.27 19.43
CA HIS A 41 18.08 10.24 20.45
C HIS A 41 18.92 9.08 19.93
N ALA A 42 19.67 8.46 20.83
CA ALA A 42 20.41 7.23 20.56
C ALA A 42 19.50 6.04 20.19
N GLY A 43 20.08 5.06 19.51
CA GLY A 43 19.41 3.78 19.26
C GLY A 43 19.27 2.96 20.55
N ILE A 44 18.15 2.27 20.70
CA ILE A 44 17.82 1.41 21.85
C ILE A 44 17.48 0.03 21.30
N ILE A 45 18.17 -1.01 21.81
CA ILE A 45 17.80 -2.41 21.61
C ILE A 45 17.62 -3.04 22.98
N GLN A 46 16.49 -3.73 23.16
CA GLN A 46 16.22 -4.47 24.38
C GLN A 46 15.63 -5.84 24.06
N ALA A 47 16.27 -6.90 24.56
CA ALA A 47 15.68 -8.23 24.56
C ALA A 47 14.65 -8.31 25.70
N MET A 48 13.37 -8.28 25.35
CA MET A 48 12.25 -8.37 26.30
C MET A 48 12.02 -9.81 26.75
N LEU A 49 12.26 -10.77 25.84
CA LEU A 49 12.25 -12.20 26.13
C LEU A 49 13.53 -12.81 25.55
N ALA A 50 14.25 -13.59 26.37
CA ALA A 50 15.47 -14.26 25.95
C ALA A 50 15.18 -15.37 24.91
N PRO A 51 16.20 -15.80 24.12
CA PRO A 51 16.08 -17.00 23.31
C PRO A 51 15.63 -18.19 24.17
N PRO A 52 14.63 -18.98 23.73
CA PRO A 52 14.24 -20.16 24.47
C PRO A 52 15.37 -21.19 24.48
N ASN A 53 15.50 -21.93 25.58
CA ASN A 53 16.41 -23.08 25.70
C ASN A 53 16.11 -24.11 24.61
N ALA A 54 17.01 -25.05 24.32
CA ALA A 54 16.79 -26.07 23.28
C ALA A 54 15.73 -27.12 23.67
N GLU A 55 15.69 -27.49 24.95
CA GLU A 55 14.76 -28.49 25.49
C GLU A 55 13.39 -27.88 25.82
N PRO A 56 12.27 -28.55 25.48
CA PRO A 56 10.93 -28.09 25.82
C PRO A 56 10.75 -27.96 27.33
N VAL A 57 10.04 -26.92 27.74
CA VAL A 57 9.65 -26.73 29.14
C VAL A 57 8.14 -26.83 29.18
N PHE A 58 7.63 -27.84 29.88
CA PHE A 58 6.20 -28.05 30.04
C PHE A 58 5.66 -27.28 31.25
N GLY A 59 4.40 -26.88 31.18
CA GLY A 59 3.75 -26.12 32.25
C GLY A 59 3.17 -26.99 33.36
N GLU A 60 2.31 -26.39 34.17
CA GLU A 60 1.72 -27.01 35.37
C GLU A 60 0.26 -27.44 35.14
N GLU A 61 -0.24 -28.32 36.01
CA GLU A 61 -1.66 -28.72 36.03
C GLU A 61 -2.55 -27.52 36.35
N ALA A 62 -3.79 -27.55 35.85
CA ALA A 62 -4.77 -26.53 36.19
C ALA A 62 -5.11 -26.58 37.69
N ASP A 63 -5.14 -25.42 38.33
CA ASP A 63 -5.46 -25.27 39.76
C ASP A 63 -6.45 -24.11 39.99
N GLY A 64 -6.66 -23.72 41.26
CA GLY A 64 -7.57 -22.63 41.60
C GLY A 64 -7.15 -21.24 41.09
N GLN A 65 -5.89 -21.04 40.69
CA GLN A 65 -5.37 -19.79 40.14
C GLN A 65 -5.15 -19.86 38.61
N ASN A 66 -4.76 -21.03 38.10
CA ASN A 66 -4.49 -21.29 36.69
C ASN A 66 -5.61 -22.15 36.07
N LEU A 67 -6.48 -21.50 35.30
CA LEU A 67 -7.64 -22.14 34.66
C LEU A 67 -7.29 -23.02 33.44
N ILE A 68 -6.02 -23.09 33.03
CA ILE A 68 -5.56 -23.78 31.82
C ILE A 68 -4.49 -24.80 32.19
N ASP A 69 -4.73 -26.07 31.86
CA ASP A 69 -3.74 -27.15 32.00
C ASP A 69 -2.68 -27.03 30.91
N THR A 70 -1.42 -26.92 31.32
CA THR A 70 -0.26 -26.71 30.43
C THR A 70 0.79 -27.82 30.54
N THR A 71 0.47 -28.94 31.19
CA THR A 71 1.38 -30.09 31.38
C THR A 71 1.88 -30.71 30.07
N GLU A 72 1.08 -30.65 29.01
CA GLU A 72 1.44 -31.15 27.67
C GLU A 72 1.79 -30.02 26.69
N VAL A 73 1.95 -28.79 27.19
CA VAL A 73 2.21 -27.60 26.37
C VAL A 73 3.60 -27.08 26.66
N ASP A 74 4.41 -26.94 25.61
CA ASP A 74 5.69 -26.24 25.71
C ASP A 74 5.43 -24.74 25.95
N ILE A 75 5.70 -24.28 27.17
CA ILE A 75 5.43 -22.91 27.63
C ILE A 75 6.56 -21.92 27.29
N ARG A 76 7.62 -22.38 26.61
CA ARG A 76 8.70 -21.49 26.16
C ARG A 76 8.17 -20.45 25.19
N LEU A 77 8.51 -19.18 25.44
CA LEU A 77 8.12 -18.08 24.57
C LEU A 77 9.22 -17.78 23.54
N PRO A 78 8.85 -17.35 22.32
CA PRO A 78 9.82 -16.85 21.34
C PRO A 78 10.56 -15.61 21.84
N MET A 79 11.82 -15.47 21.42
CA MET A 79 12.61 -14.26 21.67
C MET A 79 11.87 -13.02 21.15
N LEU A 80 11.72 -12.01 22.01
CA LEU A 80 11.11 -10.73 21.66
C LEU A 80 12.16 -9.64 21.84
N VAL A 81 12.44 -8.90 20.77
CA VAL A 81 13.41 -7.81 20.77
C VAL A 81 12.69 -6.52 20.42
N TYR A 82 12.77 -5.55 21.33
CA TYR A 82 12.37 -4.18 21.07
C TYR A 82 13.53 -3.43 20.41
N VAL A 83 13.23 -2.66 19.36
CA VAL A 83 14.22 -1.83 18.64
C VAL A 83 13.66 -0.44 18.40
N SER A 84 14.36 0.58 18.89
CA SER A 84 14.19 1.98 18.50
C SER A 84 15.48 2.44 17.84
N ARG A 85 15.42 2.79 16.55
CA ARG A 85 16.59 3.27 15.80
C ARG A 85 17.04 4.65 16.26
N GLU A 86 18.32 4.94 16.07
CA GLU A 86 18.87 6.28 16.32
C GLU A 86 18.22 7.32 15.40
N LYS A 87 18.01 8.52 15.92
CA LYS A 87 17.59 9.70 15.14
C LYS A 87 18.43 10.88 15.55
N ARG A 88 18.85 11.68 14.57
CA ARG A 88 19.60 12.92 14.79
C ARG A 88 19.03 14.02 13.90
N PRO A 89 19.03 15.29 14.35
CA PRO A 89 18.65 16.43 13.53
C PRO A 89 19.48 16.46 12.23
N GLY A 90 18.82 16.73 11.10
CA GLY A 90 19.47 16.79 9.78
C GLY A 90 19.57 15.45 9.03
N TYR A 91 19.21 14.32 9.65
CA TYR A 91 19.14 13.01 8.98
C TYR A 91 17.70 12.64 8.63
N ASP A 92 17.44 12.36 7.35
CA ASP A 92 16.15 11.81 6.92
C ASP A 92 16.03 10.34 7.37
N HIS A 93 14.97 10.07 8.12
CA HIS A 93 14.70 8.76 8.67
C HIS A 93 13.81 7.88 7.76
N ASN A 94 13.40 8.33 6.56
CA ASN A 94 12.71 7.49 5.58
C ASN A 94 11.45 6.75 6.11
N LYS A 95 10.75 7.35 7.08
CA LYS A 95 9.48 6.86 7.66
C LYS A 95 9.50 5.35 7.96
N LYS A 96 8.54 4.57 7.45
CA LYS A 96 8.38 3.12 7.65
C LYS A 96 9.50 2.32 6.99
N ALA A 97 9.90 2.69 5.77
CA ALA A 97 10.95 1.99 5.02
C ALA A 97 12.28 1.94 5.78
N GLY A 98 12.71 3.07 6.37
CA GLY A 98 13.94 3.10 7.16
C GLY A 98 13.84 2.30 8.46
N ALA A 99 12.66 2.20 9.07
CA ALA A 99 12.45 1.36 10.25
C ALA A 99 12.56 -0.13 9.88
N MET A 100 11.93 -0.55 8.78
CA MET A 100 12.01 -1.92 8.29
C MET A 100 13.45 -2.30 7.88
N ASN A 101 14.20 -1.40 7.24
CA ASN A 101 15.60 -1.67 6.88
C ASN A 101 16.52 -1.79 8.10
N ALA A 102 16.33 -0.95 9.12
CA ALA A 102 17.05 -1.09 10.39
C ALA A 102 16.74 -2.45 11.07
N LEU A 103 15.47 -2.87 11.07
CA LEU A 103 15.06 -4.18 11.59
C LEU A 103 15.70 -5.33 10.80
N VAL A 104 15.79 -5.25 9.47
CA VAL A 104 16.47 -6.27 8.65
C VAL A 104 17.93 -6.43 9.05
N ARG A 105 18.65 -5.32 9.22
CA ARG A 105 20.07 -5.33 9.59
C ARG A 105 20.29 -5.90 10.98
N THR A 106 19.59 -5.39 11.97
CA THR A 106 19.74 -5.84 13.36
C THR A 106 19.32 -7.31 13.52
N SER A 107 18.22 -7.72 12.85
CA SER A 107 17.77 -9.11 12.84
C SER A 107 18.79 -10.06 12.21
N ALA A 108 19.57 -9.61 11.21
CA ALA A 108 20.60 -10.42 10.58
C ALA A 108 21.72 -10.80 11.56
N ILE A 109 22.05 -9.91 12.49
CA ILE A 109 23.05 -10.13 13.53
C ILE A 109 22.47 -10.95 14.69
N MET A 110 21.25 -10.63 15.14
CA MET A 110 20.69 -11.25 16.35
C MET A 110 20.10 -12.65 16.14
N SER A 111 19.45 -12.94 15.01
CA SER A 111 18.76 -14.22 14.80
C SER A 111 18.95 -14.82 13.41
N ASN A 112 19.27 -13.97 12.43
CA ASN A 112 19.54 -14.31 11.05
C ASN A 112 18.48 -15.18 10.33
N GLY A 113 17.20 -15.02 10.69
CA GLY A 113 16.13 -15.83 10.10
C GLY A 113 16.04 -15.67 8.58
N PRO A 114 16.01 -16.76 7.77
CA PRO A 114 16.03 -16.67 6.30
C PRO A 114 14.74 -16.12 5.68
N PHE A 115 13.65 -16.14 6.45
CA PHE A 115 12.35 -15.60 6.08
C PHE A 115 11.93 -14.52 7.09
N ILE A 116 11.26 -13.47 6.61
CA ILE A 116 10.86 -12.31 7.40
C ILE A 116 9.37 -12.06 7.17
N LEU A 117 8.56 -12.17 8.22
CA LEU A 117 7.15 -11.74 8.19
C LEU A 117 7.07 -10.25 8.52
N ASN A 118 6.42 -9.47 7.67
CA ASN A 118 6.10 -8.07 7.97
C ASN A 118 4.62 -7.91 8.34
N LEU A 119 4.35 -7.16 9.41
CA LEU A 119 3.03 -6.81 9.91
C LEU A 119 2.96 -5.35 10.34
N ASP A 120 1.85 -4.70 10.04
CA ASP A 120 1.49 -3.40 10.59
C ASP A 120 0.84 -3.54 11.97
N CYS A 121 0.95 -2.51 12.81
CA CYS A 121 0.45 -2.52 14.19
C CYS A 121 -1.08 -2.70 14.29
N ASP A 122 -1.81 -2.39 13.22
CA ASP A 122 -3.25 -2.54 13.12
C ASP A 122 -3.66 -3.90 12.56
N HIS A 123 -2.72 -4.82 12.32
CA HIS A 123 -2.96 -6.18 11.85
C HIS A 123 -2.39 -7.21 12.82
N TYR A 124 -3.18 -8.25 13.09
CA TYR A 124 -2.79 -9.36 13.96
C TYR A 124 -2.95 -10.72 13.23
N ILE A 125 -2.26 -11.73 13.74
CA ILE A 125 -2.38 -13.10 13.26
C ILE A 125 -3.71 -13.67 13.76
N TYR A 126 -4.65 -13.90 12.85
CA TYR A 126 -5.96 -14.47 13.18
C TYR A 126 -5.94 -16.01 13.18
N ASN A 127 -5.08 -16.61 12.36
CA ASN A 127 -4.92 -18.06 12.28
C ASN A 127 -3.47 -18.46 12.56
N SER A 128 -3.25 -19.26 13.61
CA SER A 128 -1.92 -19.75 14.01
C SER A 128 -1.24 -20.63 12.93
N CYS A 129 -1.98 -21.14 11.95
CA CYS A 129 -1.42 -21.88 10.82
C CYS A 129 -0.83 -20.99 9.71
N ALA A 130 -1.05 -19.67 9.73
CA ALA A 130 -0.66 -18.75 8.65
C ALA A 130 0.83 -18.87 8.28
N MET A 131 1.71 -18.92 9.28
CA MET A 131 3.16 -19.07 9.07
C MET A 131 3.48 -20.41 8.40
N ARG A 132 2.86 -21.51 8.86
CA ARG A 132 3.07 -22.84 8.29
C ARG A 132 2.60 -22.91 6.83
N GLU A 133 1.46 -22.33 6.52
CA GLU A 133 0.89 -22.29 5.17
C GLU A 133 1.79 -21.49 4.21
N GLY A 134 2.28 -20.31 4.63
CA GLY A 134 3.22 -19.55 3.81
C GLY A 134 4.56 -20.25 3.61
N MET A 135 5.06 -20.94 4.65
CA MET A 135 6.28 -21.75 4.56
C MET A 135 6.16 -22.95 3.61
N CYS A 136 4.95 -23.51 3.45
CA CYS A 136 4.72 -24.57 2.46
C CYS A 136 5.12 -24.10 1.06
N PHE A 137 4.70 -22.90 0.64
CA PHE A 137 5.11 -22.36 -0.67
C PHE A 137 6.60 -22.07 -0.76
N MET A 138 7.19 -21.48 0.29
CA MET A 138 8.61 -21.13 0.31
C MET A 138 9.55 -22.35 0.23
N LEU A 139 9.11 -23.49 0.78
CA LEU A 139 9.90 -24.72 0.90
C LEU A 139 9.50 -25.83 -0.09
N ASP A 140 8.44 -25.64 -0.88
CA ASP A 140 8.04 -26.61 -1.91
C ASP A 140 8.91 -26.54 -3.18
N ARG A 141 8.74 -27.50 -4.09
CA ARG A 141 9.40 -27.59 -5.39
C ARG A 141 9.17 -26.32 -6.21
N GLY A 142 10.23 -25.53 -6.36
CA GLY A 142 10.20 -24.25 -7.08
C GLY A 142 10.05 -23.02 -6.18
N GLY A 143 9.92 -23.21 -4.87
CA GLY A 143 9.91 -22.17 -3.85
C GLY A 143 11.21 -21.37 -3.75
N ASP A 144 12.32 -21.91 -4.27
CA ASP A 144 13.61 -21.24 -4.46
C ASP A 144 13.52 -19.98 -5.36
N ARG A 145 12.45 -19.86 -6.16
CA ARG A 145 12.18 -18.69 -7.01
C ARG A 145 11.15 -17.72 -6.41
N ILE A 146 10.64 -18.00 -5.21
CA ILE A 146 9.67 -17.16 -4.52
C ILE A 146 10.41 -16.14 -3.66
N CYS A 147 10.16 -14.86 -3.90
CA CYS A 147 10.69 -13.76 -3.08
C CYS A 147 9.78 -13.41 -1.90
N TYR A 148 8.47 -13.56 -2.05
CA TYR A 148 7.53 -13.38 -0.95
C TYR A 148 6.20 -14.09 -1.18
N VAL A 149 5.52 -14.40 -0.08
CA VAL A 149 4.14 -14.90 -0.04
C VAL A 149 3.26 -13.81 0.58
N GLN A 150 2.32 -13.30 -0.20
CA GLN A 150 1.37 -12.27 0.22
C GLN A 150 0.05 -12.92 0.63
N PHE A 151 -0.47 -12.54 1.80
CA PHE A 151 -1.79 -12.93 2.27
C PHE A 151 -2.82 -11.82 1.99
N PRO A 152 -4.11 -12.15 1.80
CA PRO A 152 -5.18 -11.16 1.77
C PRO A 152 -5.23 -10.34 3.06
N GLN A 153 -5.41 -9.02 2.93
CA GLN A 153 -5.74 -8.17 4.08
C GLN A 153 -7.24 -8.24 4.30
N ARG A 154 -7.65 -8.62 5.51
CA ARG A 154 -9.05 -8.65 5.94
C ARG A 154 -9.22 -7.70 7.09
N PHE A 155 -10.38 -7.05 7.14
CA PHE A 155 -10.63 -6.00 8.11
C PHE A 155 -11.84 -6.33 8.98
N GLU A 156 -11.78 -5.91 10.23
CA GLU A 156 -12.88 -5.95 11.20
C GLU A 156 -13.39 -4.52 11.48
N GLY A 157 -14.55 -4.41 12.12
CA GLY A 157 -15.17 -3.11 12.45
C GLY A 157 -15.74 -2.37 11.23
N ILE A 158 -16.15 -3.11 10.18
CA ILE A 158 -16.79 -2.53 8.99
C ILE A 158 -18.31 -2.54 9.17
N ASP A 159 -18.96 -1.42 8.84
CA ASP A 159 -20.43 -1.31 8.73
C ASP A 159 -21.01 -2.48 7.91
N PRO A 160 -22.10 -3.12 8.35
CA PRO A 160 -22.78 -4.16 7.58
C PRO A 160 -23.09 -3.81 6.11
N ASN A 161 -23.27 -2.53 5.79
CA ASN A 161 -23.51 -2.08 4.41
C ASN A 161 -22.24 -1.75 3.60
N ASP A 162 -21.06 -1.83 4.22
CA ASP A 162 -19.75 -1.44 3.71
C ASP A 162 -19.79 -0.21 2.79
N ARG A 163 -20.33 0.89 3.32
CA ARG A 163 -20.61 2.11 2.53
C ARG A 163 -19.38 2.65 1.78
N TYR A 164 -18.19 2.45 2.33
CA TYR A 164 -16.93 2.99 1.82
C TYR A 164 -16.04 1.94 1.14
N ALA A 165 -16.57 0.74 0.85
CA ALA A 165 -15.85 -0.36 0.21
C ALA A 165 -14.53 -0.70 0.94
N ASN A 166 -14.55 -0.70 2.27
CA ASN A 166 -13.38 -0.92 3.11
C ASN A 166 -12.88 -2.36 3.06
N HIS A 167 -13.74 -3.34 2.77
CA HIS A 167 -13.28 -4.72 2.56
C HIS A 167 -12.39 -4.86 1.32
N ASN A 168 -12.56 -3.98 0.33
CA ASN A 168 -11.79 -3.97 -0.92
C ASN A 168 -11.70 -5.36 -1.60
N THR A 169 -12.81 -6.11 -1.59
CA THR A 169 -12.86 -7.52 -2.01
C THR A 169 -12.53 -7.69 -3.49
N VAL A 170 -12.92 -6.76 -4.37
CA VAL A 170 -12.56 -6.82 -5.80
C VAL A 170 -11.04 -6.83 -5.99
N PHE A 171 -10.31 -6.00 -5.25
CA PHE A 171 -8.85 -5.97 -5.35
C PHE A 171 -8.21 -7.27 -4.81
N PHE A 172 -8.62 -7.72 -3.63
CA PHE A 172 -7.99 -8.88 -2.98
C PHE A 172 -8.45 -10.24 -3.55
N ASP A 173 -9.71 -10.39 -3.91
CA ASP A 173 -10.30 -11.66 -4.34
C ASP A 173 -10.42 -11.81 -5.86
N VAL A 174 -10.31 -10.72 -6.62
CA VAL A 174 -10.29 -10.76 -8.09
C VAL A 174 -8.89 -10.43 -8.61
N THR A 175 -8.44 -9.19 -8.40
CA THR A 175 -7.21 -8.67 -9.03
C THR A 175 -5.97 -9.43 -8.55
N MET A 176 -5.78 -9.58 -7.25
CA MET A 176 -4.59 -10.24 -6.69
C MET A 176 -4.52 -11.72 -7.06
N ARG A 177 -5.66 -12.42 -7.08
CA ARG A 177 -5.73 -13.82 -7.55
C ARG A 177 -5.39 -13.93 -9.04
N ALA A 178 -5.86 -13.00 -9.87
CA ALA A 178 -5.53 -12.99 -11.29
C ALA A 178 -4.02 -12.75 -11.53
N LEU A 179 -3.39 -11.86 -10.75
CA LEU A 179 -1.95 -11.59 -10.82
C LEU A 179 -1.09 -12.79 -10.37
N ASP A 180 -1.62 -13.62 -9.47
CA ASP A 180 -0.94 -14.85 -9.03
C ASP A 180 -0.72 -15.85 -10.19
N GLY A 181 -1.66 -15.90 -11.15
CA GLY A 181 -1.53 -16.68 -12.37
C GLY A 181 -0.42 -16.18 -13.32
N LEU A 182 0.07 -14.95 -13.14
CA LEU A 182 1.14 -14.36 -13.93
C LEU A 182 2.51 -14.57 -13.26
N GLN A 183 3.07 -13.53 -12.65
CA GLN A 183 4.35 -13.61 -11.94
C GLN A 183 4.17 -13.61 -10.42
N GLY A 184 2.96 -13.30 -9.94
CA GLY A 184 2.61 -13.22 -8.52
C GLY A 184 1.94 -11.88 -8.17
N PRO A 185 1.31 -11.79 -6.97
CA PRO A 185 0.71 -10.57 -6.46
C PRO A 185 1.76 -9.50 -6.16
N MET A 186 1.32 -8.25 -6.12
CA MET A 186 2.15 -7.13 -5.64
C MET A 186 2.24 -7.15 -4.12
N TYR A 187 3.31 -6.60 -3.57
CA TYR A 187 3.41 -6.38 -2.12
C TYR A 187 2.59 -5.16 -1.72
N VAL A 188 1.76 -5.31 -0.67
CA VAL A 188 0.75 -4.32 -0.24
C VAL A 188 0.94 -3.86 1.21
N GLY A 189 2.14 -4.00 1.76
CA GLY A 189 2.54 -3.30 3.00
C GLY A 189 2.43 -4.09 4.31
N THR A 190 1.69 -5.19 4.37
CA THR A 190 1.51 -6.04 5.57
C THR A 190 1.11 -7.47 5.20
N GLY A 191 1.19 -8.41 6.14
CA GLY A 191 0.77 -9.81 5.97
C GLY A 191 1.57 -10.53 4.88
N CYS A 192 2.89 -10.34 4.88
CA CYS A 192 3.76 -10.82 3.80
C CYS A 192 5.03 -11.47 4.36
N ILE A 193 5.30 -12.71 3.93
CA ILE A 193 6.52 -13.45 4.30
C ILE A 193 7.53 -13.29 3.18
N PHE A 194 8.62 -12.59 3.44
CA PHE A 194 9.72 -12.35 2.52
C PHE A 194 10.85 -13.36 2.66
N ARG A 195 11.53 -13.66 1.56
CA ARG A 195 12.85 -14.27 1.54
C ARG A 195 13.90 -13.19 1.76
N ARG A 196 14.73 -13.34 2.81
CA ARG A 196 15.76 -12.35 3.20
C ARG A 196 16.73 -12.00 2.07
N THR A 197 17.24 -13.00 1.34
CA THR A 197 18.16 -12.77 0.22
C THR A 197 17.54 -11.98 -0.93
N ALA A 198 16.23 -12.11 -1.13
CA ALA A 198 15.52 -11.34 -2.13
C ALA A 198 15.38 -9.87 -1.69
N LEU A 199 15.18 -9.59 -0.38
CA LEU A 199 15.23 -8.24 0.19
C LEU A 199 16.63 -7.63 0.11
N TYR A 200 17.69 -8.44 0.24
CA TYR A 200 19.06 -8.00 0.00
C TYR A 200 19.37 -7.66 -1.47
N GLY A 201 18.41 -7.87 -2.37
CA GLY A 201 18.53 -7.51 -3.79
C GLY A 201 19.30 -8.53 -4.63
N PHE A 202 19.52 -9.75 -4.12
CA PHE A 202 20.08 -10.84 -4.92
C PHE A 202 19.08 -11.29 -5.99
N SER A 203 19.59 -11.87 -7.09
CA SER A 203 18.77 -12.46 -8.15
C SER A 203 18.30 -13.86 -7.73
N PRO A 204 17.16 -14.36 -8.26
CA PRO A 204 16.74 -15.73 -7.99
C PRO A 204 17.75 -16.72 -8.59
N PRO A 205 17.94 -17.92 -7.98
CA PRO A 205 18.83 -18.97 -8.48
C PRO A 205 18.62 -19.32 -9.96
N ARG A 206 17.37 -19.16 -10.42
CA ARG A 206 16.92 -19.45 -11.77
C ARG A 206 15.97 -18.35 -12.23
N THR A 207 16.25 -17.76 -13.39
CA THR A 207 15.41 -16.73 -14.00
C THR A 207 15.10 -17.06 -15.46
N THR A 208 14.09 -16.41 -16.02
CA THR A 208 13.70 -16.57 -17.43
C THR A 208 13.56 -15.20 -18.05
N GLU A 209 14.27 -14.98 -19.16
CA GLU A 209 14.12 -13.77 -19.96
C GLU A 209 13.15 -13.98 -21.10
N HIS A 210 12.27 -13.00 -21.26
CA HIS A 210 11.19 -12.96 -22.23
C HIS A 210 11.58 -12.02 -23.38
N HIS A 211 11.69 -12.58 -24.58
CA HIS A 211 12.11 -11.91 -25.81
C HIS A 211 10.99 -11.86 -26.87
N GLY A 212 11.07 -10.86 -27.74
CA GLY A 212 10.07 -10.55 -28.77
C GLY A 212 8.90 -9.72 -28.23
N TRP A 213 8.08 -9.18 -29.13
CA TRP A 213 6.99 -8.23 -28.81
C TRP A 213 6.03 -8.73 -27.72
N PHE A 214 5.73 -10.03 -27.72
CA PHE A 214 4.82 -10.67 -26.74
C PHE A 214 5.55 -11.53 -25.68
N GLY A 215 6.88 -11.46 -25.60
CA GLY A 215 7.65 -12.28 -24.66
C GLY A 215 7.56 -13.80 -24.89
N ARG A 216 7.23 -14.21 -26.13
CA ARG A 216 7.02 -15.63 -26.51
C ARG A 216 8.33 -16.42 -26.57
N LYS A 217 9.45 -15.79 -26.92
CA LYS A 217 10.77 -16.43 -26.91
C LYS A 217 11.32 -16.41 -25.49
N LYS A 218 11.56 -17.57 -24.88
CA LYS A 218 11.99 -17.70 -23.49
C LYS A 218 13.42 -18.22 -23.42
N ILE A 219 14.30 -17.47 -22.76
CA ILE A 219 15.68 -17.90 -22.50
C ILE A 219 15.77 -18.19 -21.00
N LYS A 220 16.05 -19.45 -20.64
CA LYS A 220 16.26 -19.84 -19.24
C LYS A 220 17.69 -19.51 -18.85
N LEU A 221 17.85 -18.69 -17.83
CA LEU A 221 19.14 -18.38 -17.23
C LEU A 221 19.22 -19.11 -15.89
N PHE A 222 20.21 -19.99 -15.79
CA PHE A 222 20.63 -20.57 -14.53
C PHE A 222 21.83 -19.75 -14.04
N LEU A 223 21.93 -19.48 -12.74
CA LEU A 223 23.12 -18.86 -12.14
C LEU A 223 24.38 -19.77 -12.17
N ARG A 224 24.53 -20.65 -13.18
CA ARG A 224 25.69 -21.53 -13.36
C ARG A 224 26.70 -20.89 -14.32
N LYS A 225 27.89 -20.54 -13.78
CA LYS A 225 29.12 -19.98 -14.42
C LYS A 225 28.99 -19.71 -15.93
N ARG A 226 28.93 -18.44 -16.34
CA ARG A 226 29.08 -18.07 -17.76
C ARG A 226 30.34 -17.24 -17.97
N LYS A 227 31.20 -17.72 -18.90
CA LYS A 227 32.37 -17.04 -19.46
C LYS A 227 31.98 -15.62 -19.91
N VAL A 228 32.75 -14.65 -19.43
CA VAL A 228 32.62 -13.22 -19.73
C VAL A 228 32.79 -12.95 -21.22
N THR A 229 31.85 -12.19 -21.81
CA THR A 229 32.10 -11.36 -22.99
C THR A 229 31.61 -9.95 -22.68
N LYS A 230 32.55 -8.99 -22.72
CA LYS A 230 32.36 -7.55 -22.45
C LYS A 230 31.30 -6.92 -23.36
N LYS A 231 30.19 -6.45 -22.79
CA LYS A 231 29.53 -5.13 -23.00
C LYS A 231 28.06 -5.22 -22.56
N GLU A 232 27.76 -4.62 -21.40
CA GLU A 232 26.53 -3.88 -21.06
C GLU A 232 26.57 -3.60 -19.55
N GLU A 233 26.89 -2.35 -19.19
CA GLU A 233 26.85 -1.85 -17.82
C GLU A 233 25.39 -1.54 -17.47
N ASP A 234 24.73 -2.43 -16.72
CA ASP A 234 23.72 -2.10 -15.68
C ASP A 234 22.99 -3.31 -15.04
N GLU A 235 23.33 -4.56 -15.40
CA GLU A 235 22.83 -5.74 -14.68
C GLU A 235 23.95 -6.51 -13.96
N ILE A 236 24.05 -6.36 -12.64
CA ILE A 236 24.93 -7.19 -11.81
C ILE A 236 24.20 -8.50 -11.48
N VAL A 237 24.51 -9.54 -12.25
CA VAL A 237 24.16 -10.93 -11.95
C VAL A 237 25.39 -11.58 -11.33
N LEU A 238 25.41 -11.70 -10.00
CA LEU A 238 26.46 -12.44 -9.28
C LEU A 238 25.96 -13.86 -8.94
N PRO A 239 26.76 -14.92 -9.19
CA PRO A 239 26.54 -16.24 -8.60
C PRO A 239 27.01 -16.27 -7.15
N ILE A 240 26.32 -17.05 -6.31
CA ILE A 240 26.69 -17.29 -4.91
C ILE A 240 27.46 -18.62 -4.86
N ILE A 241 28.75 -18.50 -4.51
CA ILE A 241 29.70 -19.48 -3.95
C ILE A 241 29.75 -20.87 -4.62
N GLY A 242 30.83 -21.10 -5.36
CA GLY A 242 31.27 -22.41 -5.84
C GLY A 242 32.66 -22.34 -6.48
N ASP A 243 33.68 -22.58 -5.66
CA ASP A 243 35.14 -22.57 -5.93
C ASP A 243 35.64 -21.34 -6.68
N HIS A 244 36.21 -20.41 -5.90
CA HIS A 244 36.87 -19.20 -6.38
C HIS A 244 38.29 -19.52 -6.85
N SER A 245 38.65 -18.98 -8.01
CA SER A 245 40.01 -18.52 -8.25
C SER A 245 40.20 -17.20 -7.48
N ASP A 246 41.39 -16.98 -6.93
CA ASP A 246 41.69 -15.89 -5.98
C ASP A 246 41.31 -14.47 -6.45
N ASP A 247 41.33 -14.20 -7.76
CA ASP A 247 41.07 -12.85 -8.31
C ASP A 247 39.61 -12.34 -8.20
N ASP A 248 38.60 -13.24 -8.12
CA ASP A 248 37.18 -12.85 -8.08
C ASP A 248 36.66 -12.58 -6.65
N ALA A 249 37.30 -13.18 -5.64
CA ALA A 249 36.96 -12.98 -4.22
C ALA A 249 37.33 -11.57 -3.74
N ASP A 250 38.41 -11.01 -4.28
CA ASP A 250 38.89 -9.67 -3.95
C ASP A 250 37.94 -8.58 -4.45
N ILE A 251 37.34 -8.73 -5.63
CA ILE A 251 36.36 -7.76 -6.15
C ILE A 251 35.04 -7.82 -5.37
N GLU A 252 34.59 -9.02 -4.97
CA GLU A 252 33.37 -9.20 -4.19
C GLU A 252 33.50 -8.63 -2.77
N SER A 253 34.64 -8.85 -2.11
CA SER A 253 34.95 -8.26 -0.80
C SER A 253 35.03 -6.72 -0.84
N LEU A 254 35.51 -6.13 -1.94
CA LEU A 254 35.54 -4.68 -2.15
C LEU A 254 34.14 -4.05 -2.36
N LEU A 255 33.18 -4.80 -2.89
CA LEU A 255 31.83 -4.30 -3.18
C LEU A 255 30.83 -4.50 -2.03
N LEU A 256 31.08 -5.46 -1.13
CA LEU A 256 30.24 -5.75 0.03
C LEU A 256 30.05 -4.53 0.96
N PRO A 257 31.11 -3.78 1.37
CA PRO A 257 30.97 -2.60 2.22
C PRO A 257 30.12 -1.50 1.58
N ARG A 258 30.31 -1.27 0.27
CA ARG A 258 29.49 -0.29 -0.49
C ARG A 258 28.01 -0.70 -0.54
N ARG A 259 27.72 -1.99 -0.56
CA ARG A 259 26.35 -2.49 -0.70
C ARG A 259 25.61 -2.60 0.64
N PHE A 260 26.25 -3.21 1.64
CA PHE A 260 25.62 -3.56 2.90
C PHE A 260 26.10 -2.72 4.10
N GLY A 261 27.18 -1.96 3.95
CA GLY A 261 27.83 -1.22 5.04
C GLY A 261 29.04 -1.96 5.59
N ASN A 262 29.75 -1.32 6.53
CA ASN A 262 31.06 -1.77 7.01
C ASN A 262 31.00 -2.86 8.10
N SER A 263 29.81 -3.38 8.45
CA SER A 263 29.67 -4.43 9.47
C SER A 263 30.11 -5.78 8.91
N THR A 264 31.18 -6.33 9.47
CA THR A 264 31.69 -7.67 9.13
C THR A 264 30.70 -8.75 9.58
N SER A 265 30.07 -8.57 10.75
CA SER A 265 29.04 -9.48 11.27
C SER A 265 27.82 -9.56 10.34
N LEU A 266 27.34 -8.41 9.86
CA LEU A 266 26.27 -8.37 8.86
C LEU A 266 26.69 -9.07 7.57
N ALA A 267 27.88 -8.79 7.05
CA ALA A 267 28.38 -9.43 5.83
C ALA A 267 28.49 -10.96 5.98
N ALA A 268 29.02 -11.44 7.10
CA ALA A 268 29.17 -12.87 7.41
C ALA A 268 27.81 -13.59 7.58
N SER A 269 26.77 -12.88 8.03
CA SER A 269 25.42 -13.43 8.19
C SER A 269 24.72 -13.77 6.86
N ILE A 270 25.08 -13.08 5.76
CA ILE A 270 24.40 -13.20 4.45
C ILE A 270 24.47 -14.63 3.88
N PRO A 271 25.66 -15.25 3.71
CA PRO A 271 25.75 -16.60 3.17
C PRO A 271 25.07 -17.64 4.07
N VAL A 272 25.07 -17.43 5.39
CA VAL A 272 24.36 -18.29 6.34
C VAL A 272 22.85 -18.23 6.08
N ALA A 273 22.26 -17.04 5.99
CA ALA A 273 20.83 -16.90 5.71
C ALA A 273 20.43 -17.47 4.34
N GLU A 274 21.29 -17.32 3.34
CA GLU A 274 21.06 -17.91 2.02
C GLU A 274 20.98 -19.43 2.11
N TYR A 275 21.99 -20.07 2.73
CA TYR A 275 22.03 -21.51 2.94
C TYR A 275 20.82 -22.02 3.74
N GLN A 276 20.47 -21.34 4.83
CA GLN A 276 19.31 -21.70 5.66
C GLN A 276 17.98 -21.58 4.91
N GLY A 277 17.89 -20.62 3.97
CA GLY A 277 16.72 -20.41 3.12
C GLY A 277 16.60 -21.38 1.94
N ARG A 278 17.58 -22.25 1.69
CA ARG A 278 17.53 -23.23 0.60
C ARG A 278 16.49 -24.31 0.86
N LEU A 279 16.01 -24.92 -0.22
CA LEU A 279 15.13 -26.09 -0.18
C LEU A 279 15.90 -27.30 0.39
N LEU A 280 15.16 -28.28 0.92
CA LEU A 280 15.75 -29.56 1.30
C LEU A 280 16.34 -30.27 0.08
N GLN A 281 17.48 -30.94 0.29
CA GLN A 281 18.21 -31.66 -0.75
C GLN A 281 17.33 -32.70 -1.47
N ASP A 282 16.49 -33.42 -0.73
CA ASP A 282 15.60 -34.47 -1.27
C ASP A 282 14.47 -33.93 -2.16
N LEU A 283 14.17 -32.63 -2.06
CA LEU A 283 13.15 -31.96 -2.87
C LEU A 283 13.67 -31.50 -4.24
N GLN A 284 14.99 -31.54 -4.46
CA GLN A 284 15.60 -31.25 -5.75
C GLN A 284 16.18 -32.53 -6.38
N GLY A 285 15.89 -32.77 -7.66
CA GLY A 285 16.49 -33.86 -8.41
C GLY A 285 18.03 -33.79 -8.44
N LYS A 286 18.69 -34.92 -8.77
CA LYS A 286 20.16 -35.08 -8.76
C LYS A 286 20.90 -33.87 -9.37
N GLY A 287 21.73 -33.22 -8.56
CA GLY A 287 22.72 -32.23 -9.04
C GLY A 287 22.61 -30.79 -8.54
N ASN A 288 21.70 -30.46 -7.61
CA ASN A 288 21.55 -29.10 -7.07
C ASN A 288 21.79 -29.02 -5.55
N GLN A 289 22.36 -27.89 -5.11
CA GLN A 289 22.80 -27.61 -3.74
C GLN A 289 21.65 -27.31 -2.76
N GLY A 290 20.74 -28.26 -2.52
CA GLY A 290 19.79 -28.16 -1.40
C GLY A 290 20.49 -28.36 -0.05
N ARG A 291 19.83 -28.00 1.06
CA ARG A 291 20.35 -28.24 2.41
C ARG A 291 19.92 -29.62 2.95
N PRO A 292 20.75 -30.32 3.73
CA PRO A 292 20.38 -31.58 4.35
C PRO A 292 19.21 -31.40 5.34
N ALA A 293 18.43 -32.46 5.56
CA ALA A 293 17.46 -32.49 6.66
C ALA A 293 18.19 -32.34 8.01
N GLY A 294 17.57 -31.64 8.97
CA GLY A 294 18.17 -31.39 10.29
C GLY A 294 19.27 -30.32 10.32
N SER A 295 19.69 -29.75 9.17
CA SER A 295 20.75 -28.73 9.12
C SER A 295 20.46 -27.44 9.89
N LEU A 296 19.20 -27.22 10.28
CA LEU A 296 18.74 -26.06 11.06
C LEU A 296 18.33 -26.43 12.48
N ALA A 297 18.51 -27.69 12.90
CA ALA A 297 18.17 -28.17 14.24
C ALA A 297 19.25 -27.83 15.28
N VAL A 298 20.36 -27.20 14.87
CA VAL A 298 21.43 -26.77 15.76
C VAL A 298 20.90 -25.67 16.68
N PRO A 299 21.04 -25.80 18.02
CA PRO A 299 20.67 -24.74 18.96
C PRO A 299 21.40 -23.43 18.62
N ARG A 300 20.70 -22.31 18.78
CA ARG A 300 21.32 -20.99 18.63
C ARG A 300 22.21 -20.71 19.83
N GLU A 301 23.36 -20.09 19.57
CA GLU A 301 24.19 -19.54 20.63
C GLU A 301 23.46 -18.38 21.34
N PRO A 302 23.62 -18.23 22.66
CA PRO A 302 23.08 -17.08 23.38
C PRO A 302 23.63 -15.76 22.83
N LEU A 303 22.83 -14.69 22.91
CA LEU A 303 23.28 -13.35 22.53
C LEU A 303 24.28 -12.82 23.56
N ASP A 304 25.52 -12.58 23.12
CA ASP A 304 26.55 -11.95 23.93
C ASP A 304 26.52 -10.41 23.80
N ALA A 305 27.20 -9.72 24.73
CA ALA A 305 27.22 -8.27 24.76
C ALA A 305 27.83 -7.66 23.49
N ALA A 306 28.80 -8.34 22.87
CA ALA A 306 29.42 -7.89 21.63
C ALA A 306 28.45 -7.94 20.44
N THR A 307 27.67 -9.02 20.31
CA THR A 307 26.63 -9.15 19.28
C THR A 307 25.55 -8.07 19.45
N VAL A 308 25.14 -7.78 20.68
CA VAL A 308 24.16 -6.71 20.95
C VAL A 308 24.75 -5.33 20.64
N ALA A 309 26.00 -5.06 20.99
CA ALA A 309 26.68 -3.80 20.66
C ALA A 309 26.77 -3.59 19.15
N GLU A 310 27.08 -4.64 18.39
CA GLU A 310 27.10 -4.59 16.92
C GLU A 310 25.69 -4.45 16.33
N ALA A 311 24.68 -5.09 16.94
CA ALA A 311 23.29 -4.91 16.55
C ALA A 311 22.81 -3.45 16.73
N ILE A 312 23.31 -2.75 17.75
CA ILE A 312 23.07 -1.31 17.98
C ILE A 312 23.83 -0.47 16.95
N SER A 313 25.07 -0.83 16.60
CA SER A 313 25.88 -0.09 15.63
C SER A 313 25.21 -0.04 14.24
N VAL A 314 24.57 -1.13 13.81
CA VAL A 314 23.92 -1.21 12.48
C VAL A 314 22.57 -0.49 12.39
N ILE A 315 22.00 0.00 13.49
CA ILE A 315 20.75 0.77 13.50
C ILE A 315 20.98 2.29 13.68
N SER A 316 22.24 2.73 13.62
CA SER A 316 22.58 4.15 13.67
C SER A 316 22.03 4.91 12.46
N CYS A 317 21.81 6.22 12.63
CA CYS A 317 21.22 7.05 11.57
C CYS A 317 22.16 7.25 10.36
N PHE A 318 23.47 7.16 10.57
CA PHE A 318 24.51 7.33 9.55
C PHE A 318 24.98 6.01 8.93
N TYR A 319 24.54 4.84 9.43
CA TYR A 319 24.98 3.54 8.91
C TYR A 319 24.73 3.39 7.40
N GLU A 320 23.65 4.00 6.91
CA GLU A 320 23.21 3.90 5.52
C GLU A 320 23.97 4.86 4.59
N ASP A 321 24.82 5.74 5.13
CA ASP A 321 25.57 6.72 4.36
C ASP A 321 26.53 6.04 3.38
N LYS A 322 26.46 6.48 2.12
CA LYS A 322 27.24 5.93 1.00
C LYS A 322 27.02 4.43 0.74
N THR A 323 26.00 3.83 1.35
CA THR A 323 25.59 2.44 1.06
C THR A 323 24.51 2.37 -0.01
N GLU A 324 24.13 1.14 -0.40
CA GLU A 324 23.00 0.87 -1.28
C GLU A 324 21.67 0.58 -0.54
N TRP A 325 21.63 0.69 0.79
CA TRP A 325 20.40 0.58 1.57
C TRP A 325 19.36 1.60 1.13
N GLY A 326 18.10 1.16 0.99
CA GLY A 326 17.00 1.98 0.49
C GLY A 326 17.05 2.28 -1.01
N LYS A 327 18.22 2.17 -1.65
CA LYS A 327 18.43 2.43 -3.08
C LYS A 327 18.36 1.18 -3.93
N ARG A 328 18.97 0.08 -3.50
CA ARG A 328 18.96 -1.23 -4.19
C ARG A 328 18.70 -2.40 -3.24
N VAL A 329 18.98 -2.21 -1.95
CA VAL A 329 18.89 -3.19 -0.87
C VAL A 329 17.76 -2.79 0.09
N GLY A 330 16.97 -3.76 0.55
CA GLY A 330 15.87 -3.56 1.49
C GLY A 330 14.62 -2.94 0.86
N TRP A 331 13.80 -2.32 1.69
CA TRP A 331 12.66 -1.49 1.28
C TRP A 331 13.13 -0.19 0.64
N ILE A 332 12.47 0.19 -0.44
CA ILE A 332 12.93 1.29 -1.29
C ILE A 332 12.54 2.66 -0.72
N TYR A 333 13.49 3.59 -0.69
CA TYR A 333 13.27 4.96 -0.20
C TYR A 333 12.74 5.91 -1.27
N GLY A 334 12.25 7.07 -0.84
CA GLY A 334 11.87 8.17 -1.71
C GLY A 334 10.52 8.01 -2.43
N SER A 335 9.70 7.03 -2.04
CA SER A 335 8.32 6.88 -2.53
C SER A 335 7.35 6.75 -1.36
N VAL A 336 6.17 7.36 -1.48
CA VAL A 336 5.08 7.22 -0.49
C VAL A 336 4.49 5.81 -0.44
N THR A 337 4.64 5.06 -1.54
CA THR A 337 4.20 3.67 -1.71
C THR A 337 5.42 2.77 -1.88
N GLU A 338 6.26 2.70 -0.84
CA GLU A 338 7.48 1.89 -0.85
C GLU A 338 7.20 0.41 -1.03
N ASP A 339 6.01 -0.03 -0.63
CA ASP A 339 5.53 -1.40 -0.72
C ASP A 339 5.47 -1.90 -2.17
N VAL A 340 4.67 -1.24 -3.01
CA VAL A 340 4.51 -1.60 -4.42
C VAL A 340 5.85 -1.53 -5.15
N VAL A 341 6.67 -0.51 -4.86
CA VAL A 341 8.00 -0.34 -5.48
C VAL A 341 8.97 -1.46 -5.08
N THR A 342 8.97 -1.85 -3.81
CA THR A 342 9.82 -2.94 -3.31
C THR A 342 9.45 -4.25 -4.00
N GLY A 343 8.15 -4.57 -4.08
CA GLY A 343 7.67 -5.75 -4.80
C GLY A 343 8.02 -5.72 -6.30
N TYR A 344 7.78 -4.59 -6.96
CA TYR A 344 8.13 -4.36 -8.36
C TYR A 344 9.60 -4.65 -8.64
N ARG A 345 10.52 -4.15 -7.80
CA ARG A 345 11.95 -4.35 -8.00
C ARG A 345 12.41 -5.79 -7.79
N MET A 346 11.73 -6.55 -6.94
CA MET A 346 11.99 -7.99 -6.80
C MET A 346 11.53 -8.74 -8.06
N HIS A 347 10.31 -8.47 -8.54
CA HIS A 347 9.80 -9.04 -9.78
C HIS A 347 10.63 -8.65 -11.01
N ASN A 348 11.12 -7.42 -11.06
CA ASN A 348 11.96 -6.94 -12.15
C ASN A 348 13.31 -7.65 -12.24
N ARG A 349 13.80 -8.22 -11.12
CA ARG A 349 15.00 -9.09 -11.09
C ARG A 349 14.70 -10.53 -11.54
N GLY A 350 13.43 -10.89 -11.71
CA GLY A 350 12.96 -12.21 -12.14
C GLY A 350 12.41 -13.09 -11.01
N TRP A 351 12.30 -12.56 -9.79
CA TRP A 351 11.63 -13.29 -8.70
C TRP A 351 10.13 -13.45 -8.97
N ARG A 352 9.53 -14.47 -8.35
CA ARG A 352 8.08 -14.68 -8.31
C ARG A 352 7.54 -14.41 -6.91
N SER A 353 6.27 -14.04 -6.81
CA SER A 353 5.55 -14.07 -5.54
C SER A 353 4.37 -15.04 -5.63
N VAL A 354 3.77 -15.34 -4.48
CA VAL A 354 2.57 -16.17 -4.38
C VAL A 354 1.50 -15.46 -3.56
N TYR A 355 0.25 -15.60 -3.97
CA TYR A 355 -0.92 -15.15 -3.22
C TYR A 355 -1.56 -16.30 -2.44
N CYS A 356 -1.39 -16.30 -1.11
CA CYS A 356 -1.88 -17.38 -0.25
C CYS A 356 -3.25 -17.03 0.34
N VAL A 357 -4.32 -17.54 -0.27
CA VAL A 357 -5.67 -17.46 0.27
C VAL A 357 -5.94 -18.69 1.12
N THR A 358 -6.21 -18.47 2.40
CA THR A 358 -6.38 -19.49 3.42
C THR A 358 -7.86 -19.68 3.74
N LYS A 359 -8.27 -20.87 4.21
CA LYS A 359 -9.69 -21.16 4.51
C LYS A 359 -10.24 -20.27 5.63
N ARG A 360 -9.42 -20.06 6.67
CA ARG A 360 -9.64 -19.03 7.69
C ARG A 360 -8.70 -17.88 7.40
N ASP A 361 -9.13 -16.65 7.60
CA ASP A 361 -8.28 -15.48 7.38
C ASP A 361 -6.95 -15.64 8.13
N ALA A 362 -5.84 -15.46 7.44
CA ALA A 362 -4.52 -15.57 8.07
C ALA A 362 -4.27 -14.38 9.00
N PHE A 363 -4.63 -13.19 8.53
CA PHE A 363 -4.43 -11.91 9.20
C PHE A 363 -5.70 -11.09 9.14
N ARG A 364 -5.99 -10.39 10.24
CA ARG A 364 -7.08 -9.41 10.32
C ARG A 364 -6.53 -8.10 10.85
N GLY A 365 -7.13 -6.99 10.43
CA GLY A 365 -6.79 -5.67 10.93
C GLY A 365 -7.97 -4.73 11.07
N THR A 366 -7.72 -3.52 11.54
CA THR A 366 -8.78 -2.51 11.75
C THR A 366 -8.91 -1.57 10.55
N ALA A 367 -10.13 -1.45 10.01
CA ALA A 367 -10.40 -0.55 8.89
C ALA A 367 -10.51 0.92 9.34
N PRO A 368 -10.22 1.90 8.46
CA PRO A 368 -10.60 3.30 8.69
C PRO A 368 -12.12 3.42 8.82
N ILE A 369 -12.58 4.16 9.83
CA ILE A 369 -13.98 4.15 10.22
C ILE A 369 -14.76 5.25 9.48
N ASN A 370 -14.21 6.44 9.21
CA ASN A 370 -14.95 7.54 8.57
C ASN A 370 -14.56 7.84 7.10
N LEU A 371 -15.43 8.59 6.40
CA LEU A 371 -15.25 8.96 4.99
C LEU A 371 -13.97 9.78 4.76
N THR A 372 -13.66 10.71 5.67
CA THR A 372 -12.54 11.65 5.52
C THR A 372 -11.22 10.91 5.54
N ASP A 373 -11.01 10.04 6.52
CA ASP A 373 -9.78 9.24 6.64
C ASP A 373 -9.62 8.29 5.47
N ARG A 374 -10.73 7.72 4.98
CA ARG A 374 -10.74 6.88 3.79
C ARG A 374 -10.34 7.65 2.53
N LEU A 375 -10.83 8.88 2.33
CA LEU A 375 -10.43 9.74 1.21
C LEU A 375 -8.94 10.11 1.28
N HIS A 376 -8.44 10.45 2.47
CA HIS A 376 -7.01 10.75 2.67
C HIS A 376 -6.13 9.50 2.46
N GLN A 377 -6.62 8.31 2.81
CA GLN A 377 -5.93 7.06 2.51
C GLN A 377 -5.81 6.83 0.99
N VAL A 378 -6.91 6.98 0.25
CA VAL A 378 -6.91 6.84 -1.22
C VAL A 378 -6.03 7.90 -1.87
N LEU A 379 -6.03 9.14 -1.35
CA LEU A 379 -5.13 10.21 -1.81
C LEU A 379 -3.67 9.76 -1.69
N ARG A 380 -3.26 9.19 -0.55
CA ARG A 380 -1.88 8.72 -0.36
C ARG A 380 -1.49 7.64 -1.37
N TRP A 381 -2.37 6.68 -1.61
CA TRP A 381 -2.14 5.61 -2.60
C TRP A 381 -2.03 6.17 -4.03
N ALA A 382 -2.91 7.09 -4.40
CA ALA A 382 -2.88 7.73 -5.71
C ALA A 382 -1.62 8.59 -5.89
N THR A 383 -1.21 9.36 -4.88
CA THR A 383 0.01 10.16 -4.92
C THR A 383 1.25 9.28 -5.09
N GLY A 384 1.37 8.19 -4.32
CA GLY A 384 2.48 7.24 -4.50
C GLY A 384 2.48 6.60 -5.88
N SER A 385 1.31 6.27 -6.43
CA SER A 385 1.18 5.73 -7.79
C SER A 385 1.64 6.73 -8.87
N VAL A 386 1.30 8.01 -8.73
CA VAL A 386 1.79 9.08 -9.62
C VAL A 386 3.31 9.26 -9.49
N GLU A 387 3.86 9.20 -8.27
CA GLU A 387 5.32 9.21 -8.06
C GLU A 387 5.99 8.03 -8.76
N ILE A 388 5.43 6.82 -8.66
CA ILE A 388 5.94 5.64 -9.37
C ILE A 388 5.96 5.89 -10.87
N PHE A 389 4.88 6.44 -11.42
CA PHE A 389 4.76 6.72 -12.85
C PHE A 389 5.86 7.65 -13.37
N PHE A 390 6.21 8.71 -12.62
CA PHE A 390 7.28 9.64 -13.00
C PHE A 390 8.69 9.20 -12.55
N SER A 391 8.80 8.11 -11.79
CA SER A 391 10.09 7.59 -11.33
C SER A 391 10.76 6.63 -12.31
N ARG A 392 12.04 6.30 -12.06
CA ARG A 392 12.76 5.22 -12.75
C ARG A 392 12.14 3.82 -12.53
N ASN A 393 11.22 3.68 -11.57
CA ASN A 393 10.53 2.43 -11.30
C ASN A 393 9.24 2.26 -12.14
N ASN A 394 9.02 3.09 -13.16
CA ASN A 394 7.92 2.89 -14.10
C ASN A 394 8.10 1.56 -14.85
N ALA A 395 7.02 0.78 -14.92
CA ALA A 395 6.99 -0.53 -15.57
C ALA A 395 7.33 -0.50 -17.07
N LEU A 396 7.23 0.66 -17.74
CA LEU A 396 7.72 0.82 -19.13
C LEU A 396 9.21 0.46 -19.26
N PHE A 397 10.00 0.74 -18.23
CA PHE A 397 11.44 0.45 -18.16
C PHE A 397 11.76 -0.90 -17.52
N ALA A 398 10.77 -1.78 -17.33
CA ALA A 398 11.00 -3.10 -16.76
C ALA A 398 11.92 -3.95 -17.66
N SER A 399 12.76 -4.77 -17.02
CA SER A 399 13.68 -5.71 -17.66
C SER A 399 12.93 -6.81 -18.42
N ARG A 400 13.68 -7.57 -19.23
CA ARG A 400 13.14 -8.74 -19.93
C ARG A 400 12.77 -9.91 -19.00
N ARG A 401 13.14 -9.83 -17.71
CA ARG A 401 12.80 -10.86 -16.71
C ARG A 401 11.38 -10.72 -16.17
N MET A 402 10.75 -9.56 -16.36
CA MET A 402 9.35 -9.36 -16.04
C MET A 402 8.45 -9.79 -17.20
N LYS A 403 7.41 -10.58 -16.91
CA LYS A 403 6.43 -11.00 -17.93
C LYS A 403 5.68 -9.79 -18.50
N LEU A 404 5.34 -9.82 -19.79
CA LEU A 404 4.63 -8.72 -20.44
C LEU A 404 3.32 -8.35 -19.74
N LEU A 405 2.46 -9.33 -19.41
CA LEU A 405 1.20 -9.05 -18.71
C LEU A 405 1.43 -8.54 -17.29
N GLN A 406 2.50 -8.98 -16.60
CA GLN A 406 2.88 -8.41 -15.30
C GLN A 406 3.32 -6.96 -15.44
N ARG A 407 4.04 -6.64 -16.52
CA ARG A 407 4.46 -5.27 -16.85
C ARG A 407 3.25 -4.37 -17.11
N VAL A 408 2.26 -4.85 -17.86
CA VAL A 408 0.99 -4.14 -18.09
C VAL A 408 0.26 -3.92 -16.77
N ALA A 409 0.22 -4.92 -15.88
CA ALA A 409 -0.40 -4.77 -14.56
C ALA A 409 0.28 -3.70 -13.71
N TYR A 410 1.61 -3.71 -13.59
CA TYR A 410 2.34 -2.66 -12.86
C TYR A 410 2.20 -1.28 -13.52
N PHE A 411 2.15 -1.22 -14.85
CA PHE A 411 1.90 0.03 -15.56
C PHE A 411 0.51 0.59 -15.23
N ASN A 412 -0.51 -0.27 -15.19
CA ASN A 412 -1.87 0.11 -14.79
C ASN A 412 -1.91 0.71 -13.38
N VAL A 413 -1.09 0.20 -12.45
CA VAL A 413 -0.98 0.74 -11.09
C VAL A 413 -0.40 2.15 -11.08
N GLY A 414 0.58 2.47 -11.93
CA GLY A 414 1.04 3.85 -12.07
C GLY A 414 0.05 4.77 -12.80
N MET A 415 -0.73 4.22 -13.73
CA MET A 415 -1.61 4.98 -14.62
C MET A 415 -3.02 5.25 -14.08
N TYR A 416 -3.55 4.43 -13.17
CA TYR A 416 -4.95 4.53 -12.77
C TYR A 416 -5.36 5.93 -12.25
N PRO A 417 -4.54 6.71 -11.50
CA PRO A 417 -4.97 8.02 -11.04
C PRO A 417 -5.26 8.99 -12.19
N PHE A 418 -4.54 8.88 -13.31
CA PHE A 418 -4.71 9.76 -14.48
C PHE A 418 -6.06 9.58 -15.17
N THR A 419 -6.69 8.42 -15.01
CA THR A 419 -8.05 8.16 -15.54
C THR A 419 -9.11 9.10 -14.94
N SER A 420 -8.83 9.67 -13.76
CA SER A 420 -9.71 10.63 -13.07
C SER A 420 -10.03 11.88 -13.89
N MET A 421 -9.08 12.37 -14.68
CA MET A 421 -9.28 13.56 -15.52
C MET A 421 -10.41 13.33 -16.52
N PHE A 422 -10.40 12.17 -17.18
CA PHE A 422 -11.44 11.76 -18.12
C PHE A 422 -12.76 11.46 -17.41
N LEU A 423 -12.69 10.88 -16.20
CA LEU A 423 -13.88 10.55 -15.41
C LEU A 423 -14.63 11.80 -14.94
N ILE A 424 -13.93 12.86 -14.53
CA ILE A 424 -14.55 14.13 -14.17
C ILE A 424 -15.33 14.70 -15.36
N VAL A 425 -14.71 14.71 -16.55
CA VAL A 425 -15.37 15.16 -17.77
C VAL A 425 -16.60 14.29 -18.05
N TYR A 426 -16.47 12.97 -17.94
CA TYR A 426 -17.59 12.03 -18.10
C TYR A 426 -18.75 12.32 -17.14
N CYS A 427 -18.48 12.62 -15.87
CA CYS A 427 -19.51 12.93 -14.88
C CYS A 427 -20.20 14.29 -15.10
N ILE A 428 -19.56 15.22 -15.81
CA ILE A 428 -20.09 16.56 -16.10
C ILE A 428 -20.83 16.59 -17.46
N LEU A 429 -20.47 15.73 -18.41
CA LEU A 429 -21.06 15.67 -19.75
C LEU A 429 -22.61 15.59 -19.75
N PRO A 430 -23.27 14.75 -18.93
CA PRO A 430 -24.74 14.70 -18.87
C PRO A 430 -25.38 16.03 -18.48
N ALA A 431 -24.79 16.72 -17.50
CA ALA A 431 -25.26 18.02 -17.05
C ALA A 431 -25.11 19.08 -18.16
N MET A 432 -23.97 19.09 -18.87
CA MET A 432 -23.78 19.99 -20.02
C MET A 432 -24.79 19.74 -21.14
N SER A 433 -25.12 18.47 -21.40
CA SER A 433 -26.16 18.10 -22.37
C SER A 433 -27.54 18.64 -21.97
N LEU A 434 -27.88 18.52 -20.69
CA LEU A 434 -29.15 19.04 -20.16
C LEU A 434 -29.18 20.57 -20.19
N PHE A 435 -28.10 21.28 -19.84
CA PHE A 435 -28.06 22.75 -19.92
C PHE A 435 -28.12 23.26 -21.36
N SER A 436 -27.30 22.72 -22.27
CA SER A 436 -27.24 23.17 -23.66
C SER A 436 -28.46 22.76 -24.49
N GLY A 437 -29.12 21.65 -24.12
CA GLY A 437 -30.21 21.08 -24.92
C GLY A 437 -29.71 20.33 -26.16
N GLN A 438 -28.39 20.25 -26.33
CA GLN A 438 -27.77 19.39 -27.30
C GLN A 438 -27.55 18.02 -26.67
N PHE A 439 -28.19 17.01 -27.26
CA PHE A 439 -27.96 15.63 -26.85
C PHE A 439 -26.61 15.17 -27.39
N ILE A 440 -25.83 14.46 -26.57
CA ILE A 440 -24.45 14.03 -26.90
C ILE A 440 -24.45 13.20 -28.20
N VAL A 441 -25.50 12.42 -28.42
CA VAL A 441 -25.67 11.60 -29.63
C VAL A 441 -26.62 12.33 -30.60
N GLN A 442 -26.13 12.64 -31.80
CA GLN A 442 -26.93 13.39 -32.79
C GLN A 442 -28.11 12.59 -33.36
N SER A 443 -27.95 11.27 -33.54
CA SER A 443 -29.02 10.40 -34.04
C SER A 443 -29.01 9.01 -33.39
N LEU A 444 -30.18 8.52 -32.98
CA LEU A 444 -30.39 7.18 -32.47
C LEU A 444 -30.71 6.24 -33.65
N SER A 445 -29.70 5.94 -34.47
CA SER A 445 -29.86 4.97 -35.56
C SER A 445 -30.02 3.55 -34.99
N VAL A 446 -30.66 2.67 -35.77
CA VAL A 446 -30.78 1.24 -35.40
C VAL A 446 -29.40 0.62 -35.17
N THR A 447 -28.42 0.96 -36.01
CA THR A 447 -27.03 0.51 -35.87
C THR A 447 -26.40 0.93 -34.55
N PHE A 448 -26.59 2.20 -34.15
CA PHE A 448 -26.11 2.69 -32.86
C PHE A 448 -26.75 1.94 -31.68
N LEU A 449 -28.07 1.72 -31.73
CA LEU A 449 -28.80 0.98 -30.69
C LEU A 449 -28.34 -0.48 -30.59
N ILE A 450 -28.07 -1.14 -31.72
CA ILE A 450 -27.51 -2.50 -31.76
C ILE A 450 -26.13 -2.52 -31.10
N PHE A 451 -25.23 -1.59 -31.46
CA PHE A 451 -23.89 -1.54 -30.85
C PHE A 451 -23.96 -1.23 -29.35
N LEU A 452 -24.81 -0.29 -28.93
CA LEU A 452 -25.02 0.03 -27.52
C LEU A 452 -25.51 -1.20 -26.75
N LEU A 453 -26.48 -1.94 -27.31
CA LEU A 453 -27.01 -3.16 -26.72
C LEU A 453 -25.92 -4.25 -26.64
N ALA A 454 -25.17 -4.47 -27.72
CA ALA A 454 -24.10 -5.48 -27.75
C ALA A 454 -23.01 -5.18 -26.71
N ILE A 455 -22.57 -3.93 -26.62
CA ILE A 455 -21.57 -3.51 -25.63
C ILE A 455 -22.12 -3.68 -24.21
N THR A 456 -23.37 -3.26 -23.96
CA THR A 456 -24.00 -3.38 -22.64
C THR A 456 -24.11 -4.84 -22.20
N ILE A 457 -24.63 -5.72 -23.07
CA ILE A 457 -24.71 -7.16 -22.79
C ILE A 457 -23.33 -7.74 -22.53
N THR A 458 -22.33 -7.36 -23.32
CA THR A 458 -20.95 -7.85 -23.15
C THR A 458 -20.38 -7.44 -21.80
N LEU A 459 -20.52 -6.17 -21.39
CA LEU A 459 -20.06 -5.68 -20.10
C LEU A 459 -20.77 -6.36 -18.94
N CYS A 460 -22.10 -6.53 -19.02
CA CYS A 460 -22.87 -7.26 -18.02
C CYS A 460 -22.40 -8.72 -17.90
N MET A 461 -22.17 -9.41 -19.02
CA MET A 461 -21.69 -10.79 -19.03
C MET A 461 -20.27 -10.91 -18.44
N LEU A 462 -19.39 -9.94 -18.72
CA LEU A 462 -18.05 -9.89 -18.12
C LEU A 462 -18.11 -9.68 -16.60
N ALA A 463 -18.94 -8.76 -16.12
CA ALA A 463 -19.13 -8.53 -14.69
C ALA A 463 -19.72 -9.78 -13.99
N LEU A 464 -20.73 -10.42 -14.60
CA LEU A 464 -21.30 -11.67 -14.07
C LEU A 464 -20.28 -12.81 -14.05
N LEU A 465 -19.45 -12.92 -15.08
CA LEU A 465 -18.35 -13.89 -15.11
C LEU A 465 -17.37 -13.62 -13.97
N GLU A 466 -16.95 -12.37 -13.80
CA GLU A 466 -16.02 -11.90 -12.77
C GLU A 466 -16.51 -12.24 -11.36
N ILE A 467 -17.76 -11.89 -11.07
CA ILE A 467 -18.43 -12.19 -9.80
C ILE A 467 -18.51 -13.69 -9.57
N LYS A 468 -18.91 -14.46 -10.60
CA LYS A 468 -19.12 -15.90 -10.48
C LYS A 468 -17.84 -16.67 -10.18
N TRP A 469 -16.72 -16.36 -10.84
CA TRP A 469 -15.48 -17.11 -10.63
C TRP A 469 -14.76 -16.70 -9.34
N SER A 470 -14.86 -15.43 -8.94
CA SER A 470 -14.18 -14.92 -7.74
C SER A 470 -14.95 -15.24 -6.44
N GLY A 471 -16.28 -15.41 -6.53
CA GLY A 471 -17.14 -15.69 -5.39
C GLY A 471 -17.51 -14.46 -4.56
N ILE A 472 -17.25 -13.25 -5.07
CA ILE A 472 -17.71 -11.99 -4.44
C ILE A 472 -19.21 -11.80 -4.65
N THR A 473 -19.83 -10.90 -3.90
CA THR A 473 -21.24 -10.54 -4.14
C THR A 473 -21.37 -9.45 -5.20
N LEU A 474 -22.52 -9.39 -5.89
CA LEU A 474 -22.84 -8.28 -6.79
C LEU A 474 -22.84 -6.93 -6.06
N HIS A 475 -23.24 -6.93 -4.79
CA HIS A 475 -23.22 -5.73 -3.96
C HIS A 475 -21.79 -5.21 -3.76
N ASP A 476 -20.83 -6.10 -3.47
CA ASP A 476 -19.43 -5.71 -3.27
C ASP A 476 -18.81 -5.18 -4.56
N TRP A 477 -19.10 -5.84 -5.69
CA TRP A 477 -18.66 -5.39 -7.02
C TRP A 477 -19.19 -3.99 -7.33
N TRP A 478 -20.50 -3.77 -7.15
CA TRP A 478 -21.11 -2.47 -7.39
C TRP A 478 -20.59 -1.40 -6.42
N ARG A 479 -20.42 -1.74 -5.14
CA ARG A 479 -19.89 -0.82 -4.13
C ARG A 479 -18.47 -0.37 -4.46
N ASN A 480 -17.65 -1.28 -4.99
CA ASN A 480 -16.31 -0.98 -5.48
C ASN A 480 -16.34 0.01 -6.65
N GLU A 481 -17.23 -0.18 -7.63
CA GLU A 481 -17.39 0.75 -8.76
C GLU A 481 -17.84 2.15 -8.30
N GLN A 482 -18.80 2.22 -7.38
CA GLN A 482 -19.22 3.49 -6.78
C GLN A 482 -18.04 4.18 -6.09
N PHE A 483 -17.26 3.44 -5.30
CA PHE A 483 -16.12 4.00 -4.59
C PHE A 483 -14.97 4.38 -5.54
N TRP A 484 -14.78 3.67 -6.65
CA TRP A 484 -13.86 4.05 -7.71
C TRP A 484 -14.25 5.40 -8.33
N VAL A 485 -15.54 5.65 -8.60
CA VAL A 485 -16.02 6.96 -9.06
C VAL A 485 -15.83 8.05 -8.01
N ILE A 486 -16.08 7.75 -6.73
CA ILE A 486 -15.83 8.69 -5.63
C ILE A 486 -14.35 9.06 -5.58
N GLY A 487 -13.44 8.10 -5.57
CA GLY A 487 -11.98 8.34 -5.59
C GLY A 487 -11.53 9.09 -6.85
N GLY A 488 -12.07 8.70 -8.02
CA GLY A 488 -11.79 9.30 -9.32
C GLY A 488 -12.32 10.72 -9.49
N THR A 489 -13.33 11.12 -8.74
CA THR A 489 -13.83 12.50 -8.71
C THR A 489 -13.26 13.31 -7.56
N SER A 490 -12.52 12.73 -6.60
CA SER A 490 -12.01 13.42 -5.41
C SER A 490 -10.49 13.31 -5.23
N ALA A 491 -10.01 12.18 -4.72
CA ALA A 491 -8.63 11.97 -4.31
C ALA A 491 -7.64 11.81 -5.48
N HIS A 492 -8.03 11.07 -6.52
CA HIS A 492 -7.18 10.85 -7.71
C HIS A 492 -6.81 12.15 -8.45
N PRO A 493 -7.74 13.07 -8.76
CA PRO A 493 -7.39 14.31 -9.46
C PRO A 493 -6.47 15.21 -8.61
N ALA A 494 -6.70 15.25 -7.30
CA ALA A 494 -5.83 15.96 -6.36
C ALA A 494 -4.41 15.36 -6.33
N ALA A 495 -4.29 14.03 -6.30
CA ALA A 495 -3.01 13.33 -6.37
C ALA A 495 -2.26 13.60 -7.69
N VAL A 496 -2.96 13.59 -8.83
CA VAL A 496 -2.36 13.89 -10.14
C VAL A 496 -1.84 15.32 -10.17
N LEU A 497 -2.62 16.29 -9.69
CA LEU A 497 -2.19 17.69 -9.61
C LEU A 497 -0.98 17.86 -8.69
N GLN A 498 -1.01 17.23 -7.50
CA GLN A 498 0.09 17.23 -6.54
C GLN A 498 1.36 16.61 -7.13
N GLY A 499 1.25 15.46 -7.79
CA GLY A 499 2.39 14.78 -8.41
C GLY A 499 2.99 15.59 -9.57
N LEU A 500 2.16 16.22 -10.41
CA LEU A 500 2.63 17.12 -11.47
C LEU A 500 3.35 18.34 -10.89
N LEU A 501 2.81 18.96 -9.84
CA LEU A 501 3.47 20.07 -9.14
C LEU A 501 4.80 19.63 -8.54
N LYS A 502 4.88 18.44 -7.93
CA LYS A 502 6.14 17.91 -7.40
C LYS A 502 7.19 17.70 -8.50
N VAL A 503 6.79 17.14 -9.65
CA VAL A 503 7.71 16.90 -10.77
C VAL A 503 8.19 18.19 -11.43
N ILE A 504 7.31 19.20 -11.56
CA ILE A 504 7.63 20.47 -12.22
C ILE A 504 8.37 21.44 -11.28
N ALA A 505 7.93 21.54 -10.02
CA ALA A 505 8.39 22.55 -9.08
C ALA A 505 9.34 22.01 -7.98
N GLY A 506 9.56 20.69 -7.90
CA GLY A 506 10.46 20.08 -6.92
C GLY A 506 9.99 20.21 -5.46
N VAL A 507 8.73 20.59 -5.22
CA VAL A 507 8.18 20.79 -3.87
C VAL A 507 7.84 19.45 -3.24
N ASP A 508 8.48 19.13 -2.13
CA ASP A 508 8.13 17.96 -1.32
C ASP A 508 6.80 18.18 -0.60
N ILE A 509 5.89 17.22 -0.77
CA ILE A 509 4.55 17.28 -0.19
C ILE A 509 4.64 16.85 1.28
N SER A 510 4.31 17.75 2.19
CA SER A 510 4.23 17.44 3.62
C SER A 510 3.10 16.43 3.88
N PHE A 511 3.43 15.41 4.65
CA PHE A 511 2.60 14.23 4.84
C PHE A 511 1.90 14.29 6.19
N THR A 512 0.57 14.33 6.19
CA THR A 512 -0.23 14.15 7.40
C THR A 512 -0.56 12.68 7.58
N LEU A 513 -0.09 12.07 8.67
CA LEU A 513 -0.53 10.73 9.08
C LEU A 513 -2.02 10.81 9.41
N THR A 514 -2.81 9.90 8.85
CA THR A 514 -4.19 9.67 9.33
C THR A 514 -4.09 9.04 10.71
N SER A 515 -4.46 9.78 11.75
CA SER A 515 -4.63 9.20 13.09
C SER A 515 -5.80 8.22 13.03
N LYS A 516 -5.55 6.94 13.25
CA LYS A 516 -6.62 5.99 13.57
C LYS A 516 -6.95 6.19 15.05
N SER A 517 -8.22 6.43 15.36
CA SER A 517 -8.72 6.59 16.73
C SER A 517 -8.47 5.32 17.55
N ALA A 518 -8.36 5.52 18.86
CA ALA A 518 -8.27 4.44 19.84
C ALA A 518 -9.57 3.64 19.88
N THR A 519 -9.50 2.41 20.38
CA THR A 519 -10.65 1.59 20.74
C THR A 519 -11.70 2.40 21.51
N PRO A 520 -13.00 2.27 21.19
CA PRO A 520 -14.05 2.99 21.90
C PRO A 520 -14.01 2.65 23.39
N GLU A 521 -14.21 3.65 24.25
CA GLU A 521 -14.41 3.44 25.68
C GLU A 521 -15.74 2.72 25.92
N ASP A 522 -15.81 1.88 26.95
CA ASP A 522 -17.00 1.07 27.26
C ASP A 522 -18.26 1.96 27.39
N GLY A 523 -19.21 1.79 26.46
CA GLY A 523 -20.52 2.44 26.50
C GLY A 523 -20.90 3.28 25.27
N ASP A 524 -19.96 3.58 24.36
CA ASP A 524 -20.27 4.25 23.10
C ASP A 524 -20.78 3.28 22.02
N ASP A 525 -21.68 3.76 21.14
CA ASP A 525 -22.12 3.03 19.95
C ASP A 525 -20.90 2.70 19.07
N GLU A 526 -20.68 1.41 18.82
CA GLU A 526 -19.54 0.84 18.08
C GLU A 526 -19.29 1.51 16.71
N PHE A 527 -20.32 2.12 16.12
CA PHE A 527 -20.24 2.83 14.83
C PHE A 527 -20.37 4.35 14.94
N ALA A 528 -20.32 4.95 16.13
CA ALA A 528 -20.48 6.40 16.31
C ALA A 528 -19.49 7.23 15.45
N GLU A 529 -18.24 6.77 15.37
CA GLU A 529 -17.15 7.41 14.62
C GLU A 529 -17.30 7.30 13.10
N LEU A 530 -17.99 6.27 12.58
CA LEU A 530 -18.30 6.09 11.15
C LEU A 530 -19.07 7.29 10.57
N TYR A 531 -19.87 7.92 11.43
CA TYR A 531 -20.73 9.04 11.09
C TYR A 531 -20.07 10.41 11.33
N GLU A 532 -18.83 10.45 11.84
CA GLU A 532 -18.09 11.68 12.02
C GLU A 532 -17.57 12.18 10.66
N VAL A 533 -18.06 13.34 10.21
CA VAL A 533 -17.63 13.96 8.96
C VAL A 533 -16.71 15.13 9.27
N LYS A 534 -15.41 14.95 9.03
CA LYS A 534 -14.42 16.04 9.08
C LYS A 534 -14.30 16.67 7.70
N TRP A 535 -14.46 17.99 7.61
CA TRP A 535 -14.35 18.69 6.33
C TRP A 535 -12.98 18.48 5.68
N SER A 536 -12.97 18.22 4.38
CA SER A 536 -11.75 18.12 3.57
C SER A 536 -12.01 18.71 2.18
N PHE A 537 -11.03 19.42 1.62
CA PHE A 537 -11.13 19.99 0.28
C PHE A 537 -11.37 18.91 -0.81
N LEU A 538 -10.98 17.66 -0.53
CA LEU A 538 -11.24 16.51 -1.40
C LEU A 538 -12.72 16.28 -1.67
N MET A 539 -13.60 16.76 -0.78
CA MET A 539 -15.05 16.62 -0.94
C MET A 539 -15.61 17.62 -1.97
N VAL A 540 -14.94 18.74 -2.24
CA VAL A 540 -15.49 19.82 -3.08
C VAL A 540 -15.86 19.35 -4.49
N PRO A 541 -14.98 18.68 -5.26
CA PRO A 541 -15.33 18.30 -6.63
C PRO A 541 -16.53 17.34 -6.76
N PRO A 542 -16.65 16.22 -6.00
CA PRO A 542 -17.81 15.35 -6.11
C PRO A 542 -19.11 16.04 -5.66
N ILE A 543 -19.08 16.92 -4.65
CA ILE A 543 -20.25 17.72 -4.27
C ILE A 543 -20.69 18.61 -5.44
N THR A 544 -19.75 19.31 -6.07
CA THR A 544 -20.05 20.18 -7.21
C THR A 544 -20.63 19.39 -8.37
N ILE A 545 -20.07 18.21 -8.70
CA ILE A 545 -20.62 17.33 -9.75
C ILE A 545 -22.07 16.95 -9.43
N MET A 546 -22.36 16.60 -8.17
CA MET A 546 -23.73 16.25 -7.76
C MET A 546 -24.69 17.44 -7.89
N MET A 547 -24.28 18.63 -7.44
CA MET A 547 -25.12 19.83 -7.53
C MET A 547 -25.37 20.24 -8.98
N VAL A 548 -24.32 20.26 -9.80
CA VAL A 548 -24.41 20.60 -11.22
C VAL A 548 -25.35 19.64 -11.96
N ASN A 549 -25.26 18.32 -11.72
CA ASN A 549 -26.19 17.35 -12.31
C ASN A 549 -27.63 17.53 -11.80
N THR A 550 -27.82 17.82 -10.52
CA THR A 550 -29.16 18.03 -9.94
C THR A 550 -29.84 19.28 -10.52
N ILE A 551 -29.09 20.39 -10.59
CA ILE A 551 -29.55 21.65 -11.19
C ILE A 551 -29.83 21.45 -12.68
N ALA A 552 -28.96 20.73 -13.39
CA ALA A 552 -29.14 20.46 -14.82
C ALA A 552 -30.40 19.64 -15.10
N ILE A 553 -30.75 18.67 -14.24
CA ILE A 553 -32.03 17.94 -14.33
C ILE A 553 -33.20 18.93 -14.18
N ALA A 554 -33.18 19.79 -13.17
CA ALA A 554 -34.25 20.77 -12.95
C ALA A 554 -34.41 21.73 -14.13
N VAL A 555 -33.29 22.26 -14.66
CA VAL A 555 -33.28 23.14 -15.83
C VAL A 555 -33.74 22.40 -17.10
N GLY A 556 -33.30 21.17 -17.30
CA GLY A 556 -33.70 20.34 -18.44
C GLY A 556 -35.21 20.06 -18.43
N VAL A 557 -35.75 19.71 -17.27
CA VAL A 557 -37.19 19.48 -17.07
C VAL A 557 -37.97 20.76 -17.34
N ALA A 558 -37.60 21.87 -16.69
CA ALA A 558 -38.26 23.16 -16.88
C ALA A 558 -38.24 23.59 -18.35
N ARG A 559 -37.07 23.57 -19.00
CA ARG A 559 -36.95 23.93 -20.42
C ARG A 559 -37.85 23.08 -21.31
N THR A 560 -37.95 21.78 -21.04
CA THR A 560 -38.79 20.87 -21.85
C THR A 560 -40.27 21.14 -21.62
N MET A 561 -40.68 21.36 -20.36
CA MET A 561 -42.07 21.66 -20.00
C MET A 561 -42.57 23.00 -20.59
N TYR A 562 -41.70 24.02 -20.66
CA TYR A 562 -42.05 25.35 -21.17
C TYR A 562 -41.68 25.56 -22.65
N SER A 563 -41.19 24.53 -23.35
CA SER A 563 -40.88 24.62 -24.78
C SER A 563 -42.14 24.48 -25.63
N THR A 564 -42.22 25.24 -26.72
CA THR A 564 -43.27 25.11 -27.74
C THR A 564 -43.23 23.76 -28.46
N PHE A 565 -42.05 23.16 -28.59
CA PHE A 565 -41.84 21.84 -29.20
C PHE A 565 -41.02 20.94 -28.25
N PRO A 566 -41.67 20.31 -27.26
CA PRO A 566 -40.97 19.58 -26.21
C PRO A 566 -40.25 18.35 -26.75
N GLN A 567 -38.93 18.29 -26.54
CA GLN A 567 -38.07 17.19 -26.97
C GLN A 567 -37.87 16.15 -25.85
N TRP A 568 -38.95 15.44 -25.50
CA TRP A 568 -38.98 14.47 -24.38
C TRP A 568 -37.92 13.38 -24.45
N SER A 569 -37.59 12.87 -25.64
CA SER A 569 -36.57 11.83 -25.82
C SER A 569 -35.18 12.28 -25.37
N LYS A 570 -34.79 13.52 -25.69
CA LYS A 570 -33.50 14.10 -25.26
C LYS A 570 -33.49 14.33 -23.76
N LEU A 571 -34.61 14.77 -23.19
CA LEU A 571 -34.74 14.94 -21.74
C LEU A 571 -34.55 13.61 -21.02
N VAL A 572 -35.26 12.56 -21.44
CA VAL A 572 -35.18 11.22 -20.83
C VAL A 572 -33.75 10.69 -20.88
N GLY A 573 -33.06 10.78 -22.03
CA GLY A 573 -31.67 10.36 -22.15
C GLY A 573 -30.72 11.16 -21.24
N GLY A 574 -30.83 12.49 -21.24
CA GLY A 574 -29.98 13.34 -20.39
C GLY A 574 -30.20 13.11 -18.90
N VAL A 575 -31.46 13.01 -18.47
CA VAL A 575 -31.82 12.73 -17.07
C VAL A 575 -31.32 11.34 -16.66
N PHE A 576 -31.45 10.33 -17.52
CA PHE A 576 -30.93 8.99 -17.25
C PHE A 576 -29.41 9.01 -16.94
N PHE A 577 -28.60 9.66 -17.78
CA PHE A 577 -27.16 9.73 -17.55
C PHE A 577 -26.79 10.58 -16.32
N SER A 578 -27.50 11.68 -16.06
CA SER A 578 -27.29 12.45 -14.83
C SER A 578 -27.66 11.66 -13.58
N LEU A 579 -28.77 10.91 -13.61
CA LEU A 579 -29.15 10.01 -12.51
C LEU A 579 -28.14 8.87 -12.33
N TRP A 580 -27.58 8.34 -13.41
CA TRP A 580 -26.51 7.33 -13.35
C TRP A 580 -25.29 7.86 -12.57
N VAL A 581 -24.84 9.08 -12.86
CA VAL A 581 -23.75 9.73 -12.11
C VAL A 581 -24.13 9.93 -10.64
N LEU A 582 -25.33 10.43 -10.36
CA LEU A 582 -25.81 10.62 -8.98
C LEU A 582 -25.92 9.31 -8.20
N TRP A 583 -26.30 8.20 -8.86
CA TRP A 583 -26.32 6.88 -8.23
C TRP A 583 -24.92 6.36 -7.87
N HIS A 584 -23.89 6.68 -8.66
CA HIS A 584 -22.51 6.34 -8.30
C HIS A 584 -22.03 7.12 -7.09
N LEU A 585 -22.42 8.40 -6.98
CA LEU A 585 -22.04 9.28 -5.87
C LEU A 585 -22.97 9.19 -4.65
N TYR A 586 -24.02 8.38 -4.70
CA TYR A 586 -24.96 8.20 -3.60
C TYR A 586 -24.32 7.75 -2.27
N PRO A 587 -23.34 6.81 -2.24
CA PRO A 587 -22.69 6.43 -1.00
C PRO A 587 -21.89 7.58 -0.38
N PHE A 588 -21.28 8.42 -1.21
CA PHE A 588 -20.61 9.64 -0.78
C PHE A 588 -21.60 10.65 -0.20
N ALA A 589 -22.76 10.84 -0.84
CA ALA A 589 -23.84 11.66 -0.31
C ALA A 589 -24.30 11.18 1.07
N LYS A 590 -24.50 9.87 1.24
CA LYS A 590 -24.82 9.25 2.54
C LYS A 590 -23.72 9.46 3.57
N GLY A 591 -22.46 9.39 3.15
CA GLY A 591 -21.32 9.66 4.03
C GLY A 591 -21.33 11.10 4.55
N LEU A 592 -21.61 12.08 3.67
CA LEU A 592 -21.72 13.51 4.03
C LEU A 592 -22.87 13.83 5.00
N MET A 593 -23.94 13.03 4.99
CA MET A 593 -25.12 13.28 5.83
C MET A 593 -24.90 12.96 7.32
N GLY A 594 -23.84 12.21 7.67
CA GLY A 594 -23.47 11.89 9.05
C GLY A 594 -24.59 11.26 9.88
N ARG A 595 -24.49 11.35 11.21
CA ARG A 595 -25.41 10.70 12.17
C ARG A 595 -26.79 11.38 12.26
N ARG A 596 -26.85 12.67 11.91
CA ARG A 596 -28.05 13.53 12.03
C ARG A 596 -28.75 13.83 10.69
N GLY A 597 -28.27 13.26 9.58
CA GLY A 597 -28.84 13.49 8.26
C GLY A 597 -28.63 14.90 7.69
N LYS A 598 -27.77 15.74 8.30
CA LYS A 598 -27.55 17.14 7.91
C LYS A 598 -26.17 17.32 7.31
N VAL A 599 -26.12 17.76 6.05
CA VAL A 599 -24.89 18.13 5.36
C VAL A 599 -24.37 19.47 5.94
N PRO A 600 -23.08 19.59 6.33
CA PRO A 600 -22.54 20.83 6.89
C PRO A 600 -22.73 22.02 5.95
N THR A 601 -23.20 23.18 6.44
CA THR A 601 -23.54 24.36 5.60
C THR A 601 -22.37 24.83 4.72
N ILE A 602 -21.13 24.67 5.19
CA ILE A 602 -19.90 25.02 4.44
C ILE A 602 -19.78 24.28 3.11
N VAL A 603 -20.32 23.05 3.03
CA VAL A 603 -20.36 22.21 1.84
C VAL A 603 -21.11 22.95 0.73
N PHE A 604 -22.33 23.45 1.02
CA PHE A 604 -23.18 24.13 0.05
C PHE A 604 -22.62 25.47 -0.42
N VAL A 605 -21.91 26.19 0.45
CA VAL A 605 -21.32 27.49 0.12
C VAL A 605 -20.22 27.33 -0.94
N TRP A 606 -19.26 26.42 -0.71
CA TRP A 606 -18.15 26.20 -1.64
C TRP A 606 -18.59 25.57 -2.96
N SER A 607 -19.50 24.61 -2.91
CA SER A 607 -20.02 23.99 -4.13
C SER A 607 -20.91 24.93 -4.93
N GLY A 608 -21.69 25.79 -4.26
CA GLY A 608 -22.46 26.87 -4.87
C GLY A 608 -21.56 27.90 -5.58
N LEU A 609 -20.49 28.34 -4.92
CA LEU A 609 -19.46 29.21 -5.50
C LEU A 609 -18.78 28.58 -6.72
N LEU A 610 -18.39 27.30 -6.63
CA LEU A 610 -17.74 26.64 -7.77
C LEU A 610 -18.73 26.41 -8.93
N SER A 611 -19.98 26.04 -8.61
CA SER A 611 -21.04 25.90 -9.61
C SER A 611 -21.36 27.22 -10.31
N SER A 612 -21.35 28.35 -9.59
CA SER A 612 -21.57 29.67 -10.18
C SER A 612 -20.40 30.08 -11.08
N ILE A 613 -19.16 29.85 -10.65
CA ILE A 613 -17.96 30.10 -11.47
C ILE A 613 -17.98 29.28 -12.76
N ILE A 614 -18.26 27.98 -12.68
CA ILE A 614 -18.34 27.10 -13.87
C ILE A 614 -19.47 27.56 -14.80
N SER A 615 -20.62 27.93 -14.25
CA SER A 615 -21.76 28.43 -15.05
C SER A 615 -21.42 29.75 -15.74
N LEU A 616 -20.75 30.68 -15.04
CA LEU A 616 -20.31 31.96 -15.59
C LEU A 616 -19.23 31.79 -16.67
N LEU A 617 -18.25 30.90 -16.45
CA LEU A 617 -17.24 30.52 -17.44
C LEU A 617 -17.88 29.94 -18.70
N TRP A 618 -18.91 29.09 -18.54
CA TRP A 618 -19.62 28.52 -19.68
C TRP A 618 -20.41 29.59 -20.46
N VAL A 619 -21.11 30.49 -19.77
CA VAL A 619 -21.81 31.63 -20.41
C VAL A 619 -20.83 32.54 -21.15
N TYR A 620 -19.63 32.71 -20.63
CA TYR A 620 -18.56 33.45 -21.31
C TYR A 620 -18.05 32.74 -22.57
N ILE A 621 -17.84 31.41 -22.52
CA ILE A 621 -17.33 30.62 -23.65
C ILE A 621 -18.40 30.41 -24.74
N ASN A 622 -19.67 30.25 -24.35
CA ASN A 622 -20.77 29.96 -25.27
C ASN A 622 -21.99 30.84 -24.93
N PRO A 623 -21.94 32.14 -25.27
CA PRO A 623 -23.02 33.07 -24.96
C PRO A 623 -24.33 32.65 -25.66
N PRO A 624 -25.49 32.85 -25.03
CA PRO A 624 -26.77 32.55 -25.65
C PRO A 624 -26.91 33.29 -26.99
N SER A 625 -27.45 32.61 -28.00
CA SER A 625 -27.67 33.19 -29.33
C SER A 625 -28.53 34.46 -29.23
N GLY A 626 -27.89 35.61 -29.47
CA GLY A 626 -28.47 36.96 -29.35
C GLY A 626 -27.52 38.03 -28.79
N THR A 627 -26.38 37.66 -28.21
CA THR A 627 -25.46 38.59 -27.51
C THR A 627 -24.12 38.85 -28.19
N GLN A 628 -23.98 38.62 -29.51
CA GLN A 628 -22.71 38.85 -30.21
C GLN A 628 -22.25 40.32 -30.30
N ASP A 629 -23.11 41.30 -29.97
CA ASP A 629 -22.78 42.72 -30.18
C ASP A 629 -22.33 43.53 -28.94
N TYR A 630 -22.32 42.96 -27.72
CA TYR A 630 -22.06 43.77 -26.50
C TYR A 630 -20.69 43.58 -25.84
N MET A 631 -19.83 42.68 -26.31
CA MET A 631 -18.49 42.49 -25.73
C MET A 631 -17.36 42.77 -26.72
N LYS A 632 -17.30 43.99 -27.24
CA LYS A 632 -16.02 44.61 -27.61
C LYS A 632 -15.56 45.49 -26.45
N PHE A 633 -14.78 44.92 -25.55
CA PHE A 633 -14.00 45.70 -24.59
C PHE A 633 -12.91 46.45 -25.37
N GLN A 634 -13.15 47.73 -25.65
CA GLN A 634 -12.08 48.67 -26.01
C GLN A 634 -11.45 49.14 -24.71
N PHE A 635 -10.18 48.81 -24.49
CA PHE A 635 -9.38 49.43 -23.43
C PHE A 635 -9.05 50.88 -23.84
N PRO A 636 -8.99 51.82 -22.88
CA PRO A 636 -8.40 53.14 -23.11
C PRO A 636 -6.89 53.05 -23.38
#